data_AF-A0A2V9D7T6-F1
#
_entry.id   AF-A0A2V9D7T6-F1
#
_cell.length_a   1.000
_cell.length_b   1.000
_cell.length_c   1.000
_cell.angle_alpha   90.00
_cell.angle_beta   90.00
_cell.angle_gamma   90.00
#
_symmetry.space_group_name_H-M   'P 1'
#
loop_
_entity.id
_entity.type
_entity.pdbx_description
1 polymer ?
#
loop_
_entity_poly.entity_id
_entity_poly.type
_entity_poly.pdbx_seq_one_letter_code
_entity_poly.pdbx_strand_id
1 'polypeptide(L)'
;SVDAGKTWKNIGLRDTRHISHLLVHPHNPNIVFVAALGHAYGPNTERGVFRSTDGGATWEKVLYKDEKTGAIDLTFDPNNSNILFAALWEAYRTPWSLTSGGPGSGLYKSTDAGTTWKRLEGHGLPKGVLGRIGVSVSGADSNRVYALIEAEEGGLYRSEDAGETWHRTNDDHRFTQRAWYFHHIFADPKLVDGVYVLNTGFFRSTDGGKTFQILPAPHGDHHGLWIDPTNSQRMINSNDGGANVTTDGGKTWTRQDNQPTAQFYHVATDNRVPYYVYGAQQDNSTVAIASRSDRGFIDRSDWYPVGGGESGYIVPSPLDPNIVYAGSYDGLITRFDKRTGQAQDVTIWPDNPMGAGVGELKHRFQWTAPIAVSPHDPNVLYQGGEALFKSTNGGMSWTAISPDLTRNDKSKQQSSGGPITKDNTSVEYYDTIFAVAESPMQKDLIWAGTDDGLVHLTRDGGKSWNNATPREMPEWSLVSLIEASPHDAAKAYLAVDTHKLDIYRPYIFRTNDFGKTWTKIVAGLPENTYVHAVREDPRRRGLLFAGTETGVFVSFDDGARWQPLQLNLPTTPIHDLRVKDDDLVVATHGRSFWILDNVTPLRQLDENVAKADVHLYQPAPAYRFRGPGFVIPGAERLAGLNPPTGAIVDYALKTATQDEITLEILDGQGKLVRKYTSRKMEEAEPPSEFPELHRPPDQLPTEAGLNRYVWDLRYAPPSKVPGAVYWGGRPVGPLAVPGTYQAKLAVAGKSYTAPLEIKADPRVQASRADLQKQFELAIQIRDRTSAALEAVNQIRALRAQLESLRKRLAANAQYKSIATAAEQLGKKMTSVEEALIQAKSKSSEDPLNYPIRLSEKLMALHSTVESADAAPTQQSYEVFQELSGKVEGQLAQWREIVSKDLAALNEMMRKENVPVLSVAPAAPTPAAATSPSAGASAPAQRALQ
;
A
#
# COMPACT_ATOMS: atom_id res chain seq x y z
N SER A 1 -21.05 3.69 15.68
CA SER A 1 -20.14 3.03 16.64
C SER A 1 -20.46 3.53 18.04
N VAL A 2 -20.23 2.71 19.08
CA VAL A 2 -20.32 3.09 20.50
C VAL A 2 -18.97 3.00 21.23
N ASP A 3 -17.89 2.86 20.46
CA ASP A 3 -16.54 2.56 20.93
C ASP A 3 -15.45 3.36 20.18
N ALA A 4 -15.80 4.59 19.78
CA ALA A 4 -14.94 5.52 19.04
C ALA A 4 -14.43 4.96 17.69
N GLY A 5 -15.29 4.22 16.99
CA GLY A 5 -15.04 3.74 15.62
C GLY A 5 -14.33 2.39 15.54
N LYS A 6 -14.07 1.71 16.66
CA LYS A 6 -13.43 0.38 16.66
C LYS A 6 -14.34 -0.69 16.08
N THR A 7 -15.64 -0.63 16.38
CA THR A 7 -16.64 -1.54 15.82
C THR A 7 -17.85 -0.77 15.28
N TRP A 8 -18.43 -1.32 14.22
CA TRP A 8 -19.58 -0.74 13.53
C TRP A 8 -20.71 -1.76 13.41
N LYS A 9 -21.93 -1.28 13.57
CA LYS A 9 -23.17 -2.03 13.32
C LYS A 9 -23.95 -1.26 12.27
N ASN A 10 -24.40 -1.94 11.21
CA ASN A 10 -25.34 -1.36 10.25
C ASN A 10 -26.71 -1.17 10.93
N ILE A 11 -27.29 0.02 10.80
CA ILE A 11 -28.52 0.44 11.49
C ILE A 11 -29.68 0.77 10.52
N GLY A 12 -29.67 0.20 9.31
CA GLY A 12 -30.74 0.40 8.32
C GLY A 12 -30.38 1.37 7.19
N LEU A 13 -31.41 1.90 6.50
CA LEU A 13 -31.30 2.81 5.33
C LEU A 13 -30.38 2.27 4.23
N ARG A 14 -30.53 0.99 3.89
CA ARG A 14 -29.61 0.31 2.96
C ARG A 14 -29.78 0.76 1.51
N ASP A 15 -31.00 1.12 1.11
CA ASP A 15 -31.32 1.47 -0.27
C ASP A 15 -31.35 3.00 -0.48
N THR A 16 -30.98 3.80 0.53
CA THR A 16 -30.74 5.24 0.33
C THR A 16 -29.49 5.49 -0.50
N ARG A 17 -28.49 4.60 -0.42
CA ARG A 17 -27.17 4.67 -1.08
C ARG A 17 -26.35 5.93 -0.75
N HIS A 18 -26.79 7.11 -1.21
CA HIS A 18 -26.13 8.39 -0.95
C HIS A 18 -26.84 9.13 0.19
N ILE A 19 -26.09 9.33 1.27
CA ILE A 19 -26.47 10.15 2.43
C ILE A 19 -25.62 11.41 2.40
N SER A 20 -26.27 12.57 2.35
CA SER A 20 -25.58 13.86 2.23
C SER A 20 -25.34 14.53 3.58
N HIS A 21 -26.21 14.29 4.56
CA HIS A 21 -26.07 14.88 5.88
C HIS A 21 -26.63 13.98 6.99
N LEU A 22 -26.00 14.03 8.16
CA LEU A 22 -26.46 13.35 9.37
C LEU A 22 -26.45 14.34 10.53
N LEU A 23 -27.57 14.43 11.24
CA LEU A 23 -27.78 15.39 12.30
C LEU A 23 -28.20 14.66 13.58
N VAL A 24 -27.36 14.72 14.61
CA VAL A 24 -27.64 14.12 15.93
C VAL A 24 -28.11 15.21 16.89
N HIS A 25 -29.19 14.95 17.62
CA HIS A 25 -29.71 15.92 18.58
C HIS A 25 -28.69 16.21 19.70
N PRO A 26 -28.39 17.48 20.02
CA PRO A 26 -27.26 17.87 20.87
C PRO A 26 -27.36 17.36 22.32
N HIS A 27 -28.58 17.08 22.79
CA HIS A 27 -28.85 16.62 24.15
C HIS A 27 -29.48 15.22 24.24
N ASN A 28 -29.68 14.54 23.10
CA ASN A 28 -30.30 13.22 23.09
C ASN A 28 -29.80 12.40 21.89
N PRO A 29 -28.77 11.55 22.05
CA PRO A 29 -28.17 10.83 20.94
C PRO A 29 -29.10 9.77 20.30
N ASN A 30 -30.26 9.48 20.90
CA ASN A 30 -31.26 8.60 20.29
C ASN A 30 -32.04 9.29 19.16
N ILE A 31 -32.11 10.62 19.17
CA ILE A 31 -32.76 11.40 18.13
C ILE A 31 -31.73 11.72 17.04
N VAL A 32 -31.92 11.12 15.88
CA VAL A 32 -31.02 11.23 14.73
C VAL A 32 -31.84 11.51 13.48
N PHE A 33 -31.38 12.44 12.67
CA PHE A 33 -31.94 12.69 11.35
C PHE A 33 -30.90 12.40 10.26
N VAL A 34 -31.38 11.88 9.14
CA VAL A 34 -30.59 11.58 7.94
C VAL A 34 -31.21 12.30 6.76
N ALA A 35 -30.41 13.11 6.07
CA ALA A 35 -30.74 13.66 4.76
C ALA A 35 -30.24 12.70 3.69
N ALA A 36 -31.17 11.96 3.07
CA ALA A 36 -30.89 10.99 2.04
C ALA A 36 -31.14 11.60 0.65
N LEU A 37 -30.08 11.68 -0.16
CA LEU A 37 -30.21 12.01 -1.57
C LEU A 37 -30.93 10.88 -2.30
N GLY A 38 -30.56 9.62 -2.04
CA GLY A 38 -31.06 8.46 -2.77
C GLY A 38 -30.08 7.91 -3.80
N HIS A 39 -30.63 7.22 -4.79
CA HIS A 39 -29.87 6.72 -5.94
C HIS A 39 -29.45 7.90 -6.84
N ALA A 40 -28.17 8.21 -6.94
CA ALA A 40 -27.74 9.32 -7.81
C ALA A 40 -28.02 9.05 -9.30
N TYR A 41 -28.07 7.79 -9.71
CA TYR A 41 -28.16 7.36 -11.12
C TYR A 41 -29.52 6.79 -11.54
N GLY A 42 -30.52 6.80 -10.66
CA GLY A 42 -31.84 6.24 -10.95
C GLY A 42 -32.91 6.71 -9.98
N PRO A 43 -34.21 6.57 -10.31
CA PRO A 43 -35.28 6.90 -9.38
C PRO A 43 -35.33 5.90 -8.22
N ASN A 44 -35.57 6.38 -7.00
CA ASN A 44 -35.84 5.50 -5.86
C ASN A 44 -36.72 6.20 -4.81
N THR A 45 -37.44 5.42 -4.01
CA THR A 45 -38.34 5.98 -2.98
C THR A 45 -37.64 6.23 -1.64
N GLU A 46 -36.45 5.66 -1.39
CA GLU A 46 -35.66 5.89 -0.18
C GLU A 46 -34.86 7.20 -0.27
N ARG A 47 -35.59 8.31 -0.30
CA ARG A 47 -35.10 9.70 -0.36
C ARG A 47 -35.76 10.58 0.69
N GLY A 48 -35.18 11.75 0.91
CA GLY A 48 -35.74 12.77 1.79
C GLY A 48 -35.15 12.72 3.20
N VAL A 49 -35.90 13.20 4.19
CA VAL A 49 -35.44 13.22 5.59
C VAL A 49 -36.00 12.03 6.34
N PHE A 50 -35.11 11.24 6.95
CA PHE A 50 -35.45 10.16 7.87
C PHE A 50 -35.13 10.57 9.30
N ARG A 51 -35.99 10.20 10.25
CA ARG A 51 -35.84 10.44 11.68
C ARG A 51 -35.84 9.12 12.43
N SER A 52 -34.91 8.98 13.37
CA SER A 52 -34.91 7.97 14.42
C SER A 52 -35.12 8.65 15.76
N THR A 53 -35.78 7.97 16.70
CA THR A 53 -35.88 8.39 18.11
C THR A 53 -35.32 7.34 19.09
N ASP A 54 -34.70 6.27 18.58
CA ASP A 54 -34.18 5.12 19.32
C ASP A 54 -32.72 4.78 18.98
N GLY A 55 -31.94 5.77 18.51
CA GLY A 55 -30.52 5.60 18.17
C GLY A 55 -30.28 4.85 16.86
N GLY A 56 -31.27 4.83 15.98
CA GLY A 56 -31.23 4.25 14.63
C GLY A 56 -31.72 2.80 14.57
N ALA A 57 -32.38 2.30 15.61
CA ALA A 57 -32.98 0.98 15.54
C ALA A 57 -34.21 0.98 14.61
N THR A 58 -34.95 2.08 14.54
CA THR A 58 -36.05 2.31 13.60
C THR A 58 -35.96 3.69 12.95
N TRP A 59 -36.52 3.81 11.73
CA TRP A 59 -36.49 5.04 10.95
C TRP A 59 -37.87 5.38 10.41
N GLU A 60 -38.28 6.64 10.57
CA GLU A 60 -39.49 7.23 10.03
C GLU A 60 -39.12 8.22 8.91
N LYS A 61 -39.76 8.13 7.75
CA LYS A 61 -39.59 9.11 6.68
C LYS A 61 -40.49 10.32 6.94
N VAL A 62 -39.90 11.44 7.32
CA VAL A 62 -40.62 12.62 7.83
C VAL A 62 -40.73 13.77 6.82
N LEU A 63 -39.91 13.76 5.77
CA LEU A 63 -40.01 14.70 4.65
C LEU A 63 -39.68 13.97 3.34
N TYR A 64 -40.60 14.01 2.38
CA TYR A 64 -40.46 13.36 1.07
C TYR A 64 -41.22 14.16 0.01
N LYS A 65 -40.70 14.17 -1.21
CA LYS A 65 -41.30 14.88 -2.35
C LYS A 65 -41.69 13.92 -3.46
N ASP A 66 -40.71 13.21 -4.03
CA ASP A 66 -40.88 12.23 -5.12
C ASP A 66 -39.63 11.34 -5.25
N GLU A 67 -39.57 10.52 -6.29
CA GLU A 67 -38.50 9.54 -6.53
C GLU A 67 -37.19 10.11 -7.13
N LYS A 68 -37.16 11.41 -7.44
CA LYS A 68 -36.01 12.12 -8.04
C LYS A 68 -35.44 13.22 -7.14
N THR A 69 -36.15 13.54 -6.07
CA THR A 69 -35.83 14.63 -5.16
C THR A 69 -35.41 14.08 -3.80
N GLY A 70 -34.16 14.36 -3.41
CA GLY A 70 -33.59 13.92 -2.14
C GLY A 70 -33.29 15.08 -1.18
N ALA A 71 -33.07 14.78 0.09
CA ALA A 71 -32.62 15.78 1.05
C ALA A 71 -31.08 15.85 1.04
N ILE A 72 -30.52 17.05 0.96
CA ILE A 72 -29.07 17.26 0.87
C ILE A 72 -28.45 18.10 1.97
N ASP A 73 -29.26 18.84 2.72
CA ASP A 73 -28.79 19.62 3.86
C ASP A 73 -29.87 19.66 4.95
N LEU A 74 -29.43 19.71 6.21
CA LEU A 74 -30.30 19.65 7.38
C LEU A 74 -29.59 20.26 8.60
N THR A 75 -30.22 21.25 9.22
CA THR A 75 -29.67 21.91 10.41
C THR A 75 -30.72 22.14 11.50
N PHE A 76 -30.29 22.05 12.76
CA PHE A 76 -31.08 22.51 13.91
C PHE A 76 -30.91 24.02 14.08
N ASP A 77 -31.90 24.66 14.69
CA ASP A 77 -31.60 25.82 15.51
C ASP A 77 -30.76 25.37 16.73
N PRO A 78 -29.51 25.85 16.89
CA PRO A 78 -28.63 25.44 17.99
C PRO A 78 -29.20 25.73 19.38
N ASN A 79 -30.12 26.69 19.51
CA ASN A 79 -30.74 27.05 20.78
C ASN A 79 -32.13 26.41 20.98
N ASN A 80 -32.72 25.81 19.94
CA ASN A 80 -34.00 25.10 20.04
C ASN A 80 -34.11 23.99 18.98
N SER A 81 -33.71 22.77 19.32
CA SER A 81 -33.71 21.63 18.40
C SER A 81 -35.10 21.13 17.97
N ASN A 82 -36.21 21.75 18.41
CA ASN A 82 -37.53 21.54 17.81
C ASN A 82 -37.67 22.28 16.46
N ILE A 83 -36.83 23.27 16.20
CA ILE A 83 -36.80 24.01 14.95
C ILE A 83 -35.70 23.42 14.05
N LEU A 84 -36.08 23.08 12.83
CA LEU A 84 -35.18 22.51 11.82
C LEU A 84 -35.39 23.19 10.48
N PHE A 85 -34.31 23.26 9.70
CA PHE A 85 -34.37 23.58 8.28
C PHE A 85 -33.81 22.42 7.47
N ALA A 86 -34.46 22.11 6.34
CA ALA A 86 -34.04 21.07 5.41
C ALA A 86 -34.06 21.59 3.98
N ALA A 87 -33.06 21.20 3.19
CA ALA A 87 -33.03 21.43 1.75
C ALA A 87 -33.31 20.14 0.99
N LEU A 88 -34.32 20.17 0.13
CA LEU A 88 -34.54 19.14 -0.89
C LEU A 88 -33.95 19.60 -2.22
N TRP A 89 -33.35 18.67 -2.97
CA TRP A 89 -32.70 18.90 -4.25
C TRP A 89 -33.16 17.84 -5.25
N GLU A 90 -33.78 18.29 -6.35
CA GLU A 90 -34.04 17.45 -7.50
C GLU A 90 -32.76 17.37 -8.34
N ALA A 91 -32.09 16.22 -8.27
CA ALA A 91 -30.84 15.98 -8.99
C ALA A 91 -30.66 14.50 -9.30
N TYR A 92 -30.17 14.25 -10.52
CA TYR A 92 -29.86 12.90 -10.99
C TYR A 92 -28.73 12.94 -12.00
N ARG A 93 -28.07 11.79 -12.13
CA ARG A 93 -26.98 11.52 -13.05
C ARG A 93 -27.37 10.42 -14.02
N THR A 94 -26.74 10.46 -15.18
CA THR A 94 -26.71 9.38 -16.18
C THR A 94 -25.24 9.20 -16.58
N PRO A 95 -24.87 8.20 -17.39
CA PRO A 95 -23.49 8.06 -17.85
C PRO A 95 -22.95 9.30 -18.60
N TRP A 96 -23.83 10.03 -19.30
CA TRP A 96 -23.50 11.13 -20.22
C TRP A 96 -24.02 12.51 -19.77
N SER A 97 -24.63 12.63 -18.58
CA SER A 97 -25.12 13.93 -18.10
C SER A 97 -25.38 13.97 -16.61
N LEU A 98 -25.28 15.17 -16.06
CA LEU A 98 -25.75 15.58 -14.74
C LEU A 98 -26.87 16.61 -14.93
N THR A 99 -27.91 16.55 -14.10
CA THR A 99 -28.92 17.60 -14.00
C THR A 99 -29.00 18.11 -12.56
N SER A 100 -28.75 19.41 -12.34
CA SER A 100 -28.94 20.10 -11.06
C SER A 100 -30.13 21.04 -11.11
N GLY A 101 -31.11 20.81 -10.24
CA GLY A 101 -32.24 21.71 -10.05
C GLY A 101 -33.50 21.32 -10.82
N GLY A 102 -34.65 21.57 -10.20
CA GLY A 102 -35.96 21.16 -10.68
C GLY A 102 -37.08 21.62 -9.74
N PRO A 103 -38.36 21.44 -10.14
CA PRO A 103 -39.51 21.84 -9.33
C PRO A 103 -39.61 21.13 -7.97
N GLY A 104 -38.95 19.98 -7.80
CA GLY A 104 -38.84 19.26 -6.53
C GLY A 104 -37.97 19.97 -5.49
N SER A 105 -36.99 20.76 -5.93
CA SER A 105 -36.07 21.48 -5.05
C SER A 105 -36.78 22.51 -4.17
N GLY A 106 -36.25 22.71 -2.96
CA GLY A 106 -36.74 23.77 -2.07
C GLY A 106 -36.20 23.72 -0.65
N LEU A 107 -36.39 24.83 0.06
CA LEU A 107 -36.08 24.98 1.48
C LEU A 107 -37.34 24.75 2.31
N TYR A 108 -37.22 24.00 3.40
CA TYR A 108 -38.31 23.63 4.29
C TYR A 108 -37.95 23.96 5.74
N LYS A 109 -38.95 24.35 6.52
CA LYS A 109 -38.82 24.61 7.97
C LYS A 109 -39.79 23.72 8.74
N SER A 110 -39.33 23.16 9.85
CA SER A 110 -40.15 22.51 10.86
C SER A 110 -40.02 23.28 12.18
N THR A 111 -41.09 23.31 12.96
CA THR A 111 -41.12 23.91 14.32
C THR A 111 -41.59 22.91 15.38
N ASP A 112 -41.69 21.62 15.03
CA ASP A 112 -42.22 20.53 15.85
C ASP A 112 -41.35 19.26 15.79
N ALA A 113 -40.03 19.46 15.84
CA ALA A 113 -39.00 18.41 15.81
C ALA A 113 -39.09 17.51 14.57
N GLY A 114 -39.37 18.12 13.41
CA GLY A 114 -39.39 17.46 12.11
C GLY A 114 -40.64 16.64 11.86
N THR A 115 -41.71 16.81 12.66
CA THR A 115 -42.97 16.07 12.49
C THR A 115 -43.79 16.64 11.33
N THR A 116 -43.80 17.96 11.18
CA THR A 116 -44.40 18.66 10.03
C THR A 116 -43.39 19.64 9.42
N TRP A 117 -43.53 19.87 8.11
CA TRP A 117 -42.61 20.70 7.33
C TRP A 117 -43.38 21.69 6.45
N LYS A 118 -43.03 22.97 6.53
CA LYS A 118 -43.53 24.04 5.67
C LYS A 118 -42.47 24.37 4.62
N ARG A 119 -42.84 24.33 3.33
CA ARG A 119 -42.00 24.85 2.25
C ARG A 119 -41.90 26.37 2.38
N LEU A 120 -40.69 26.90 2.29
CA LEU A 120 -40.43 28.34 2.27
C LEU A 120 -40.35 28.82 0.82
N GLU A 121 -41.19 29.79 0.47
CA GLU A 121 -41.27 30.38 -0.87
C GLU A 121 -41.79 31.82 -0.80
N GLY A 122 -41.40 32.66 -1.75
CA GLY A 122 -41.70 34.09 -1.71
C GLY A 122 -40.93 34.81 -0.60
N HIS A 123 -41.49 35.91 -0.08
CA HIS A 123 -40.92 36.68 1.04
C HIS A 123 -39.42 37.03 0.92
N GLY A 124 -38.96 37.28 -0.32
CA GLY A 124 -37.59 37.67 -0.65
C GLY A 124 -36.66 36.55 -1.10
N LEU A 125 -37.10 35.28 -1.09
CA LEU A 125 -36.42 34.16 -1.75
C LEU A 125 -36.51 34.25 -3.29
N PRO A 126 -35.56 33.64 -4.04
CA PRO A 126 -35.56 33.69 -5.49
C PRO A 126 -36.77 32.97 -6.09
N LYS A 127 -37.22 33.46 -7.25
CA LYS A 127 -38.29 32.83 -8.04
C LYS A 127 -37.70 31.82 -9.03
N GLY A 128 -38.56 30.99 -9.62
CA GLY A 128 -38.16 30.08 -10.69
C GLY A 128 -37.65 28.73 -10.18
N VAL A 129 -36.79 28.09 -10.99
CA VAL A 129 -36.20 26.78 -10.68
C VAL A 129 -35.11 26.95 -9.63
N LEU A 130 -35.17 26.13 -8.57
CA LEU A 130 -34.15 26.09 -7.53
C LEU A 130 -33.24 24.87 -7.72
N GLY A 131 -31.95 25.08 -7.47
CA GLY A 131 -30.91 24.06 -7.50
C GLY A 131 -30.55 23.61 -6.08
N ARG A 132 -29.25 23.36 -5.86
CA ARG A 132 -28.73 23.00 -4.55
C ARG A 132 -28.90 24.17 -3.57
N ILE A 133 -29.18 23.87 -2.30
CA ILE A 133 -29.32 24.86 -1.23
C ILE A 133 -28.51 24.41 -0.01
N GLY A 134 -27.64 25.28 0.49
CA GLY A 134 -27.06 25.16 1.83
C GLY A 134 -27.81 26.03 2.83
N VAL A 135 -28.01 25.57 4.06
CA VAL A 135 -28.70 26.33 5.12
C VAL A 135 -27.98 26.22 6.47
N SER A 136 -27.80 27.35 7.15
CA SER A 136 -27.21 27.38 8.48
C SER A 136 -27.89 28.43 9.37
N VAL A 137 -28.20 28.04 10.60
CA VAL A 137 -28.70 28.95 11.66
C VAL A 137 -27.50 29.44 12.47
N SER A 138 -27.49 30.71 12.86
CA SER A 138 -26.44 31.24 13.74
C SER A 138 -26.55 30.64 15.14
N GLY A 139 -25.43 30.19 15.70
CA GLY A 139 -25.38 29.74 17.09
C GLY A 139 -25.57 30.87 18.10
N ALA A 140 -25.30 32.12 17.70
CA ALA A 140 -25.39 33.29 18.56
C ALA A 140 -26.81 33.92 18.59
N ASP A 141 -27.61 33.73 17.54
CA ASP A 141 -28.97 34.26 17.44
C ASP A 141 -29.85 33.37 16.53
N SER A 142 -30.86 32.73 17.11
CA SER A 142 -31.80 31.86 16.40
C SER A 142 -32.63 32.57 15.33
N ASN A 143 -32.76 33.90 15.38
CA ASN A 143 -33.43 34.66 14.34
C ASN A 143 -32.59 34.80 13.07
N ARG A 144 -31.26 34.67 13.20
CA ARG A 144 -30.31 34.82 12.10
C ARG A 144 -30.13 33.48 11.38
N VAL A 145 -30.69 33.39 10.17
CA VAL A 145 -30.57 32.21 9.31
C VAL A 145 -29.95 32.61 7.97
N TYR A 146 -28.99 31.83 7.50
CA TYR A 146 -28.38 32.00 6.18
C TYR A 146 -28.79 30.85 5.26
N ALA A 147 -29.05 31.18 4.00
CA ALA A 147 -29.29 30.20 2.93
C ALA A 147 -28.48 30.56 1.70
N LEU A 148 -27.67 29.63 1.22
CA LEU A 148 -26.91 29.77 -0.01
C LEU A 148 -27.66 29.00 -1.11
N ILE A 149 -28.19 29.70 -2.12
CA ILE A 149 -29.20 29.16 -3.03
C ILE A 149 -28.69 29.22 -4.48
N GLU A 150 -28.68 28.08 -5.17
CA GLU A 150 -28.53 28.01 -6.63
C GLU A 150 -29.88 28.35 -7.31
N ALA A 151 -29.90 29.41 -8.11
CA ALA A 151 -31.04 29.86 -8.91
C ALA A 151 -30.55 30.86 -9.98
N GLU A 152 -31.41 31.26 -10.91
CA GLU A 152 -31.11 32.34 -11.87
C GLU A 152 -30.71 33.65 -11.16
N GLU A 153 -31.44 34.03 -10.10
CA GLU A 153 -31.08 35.12 -9.20
C GLU A 153 -30.42 34.60 -7.90
N GLY A 154 -29.61 33.54 -7.98
CA GLY A 154 -29.04 32.83 -6.82
C GLY A 154 -28.01 33.63 -6.00
N GLY A 155 -27.54 33.07 -4.89
CA GLY A 155 -26.54 33.71 -4.03
C GLY A 155 -26.80 33.48 -2.55
N LEU A 156 -26.22 34.34 -1.71
CA LEU A 156 -26.36 34.29 -0.26
C LEU A 156 -27.58 35.09 0.19
N TYR A 157 -28.52 34.42 0.84
CA TYR A 157 -29.70 34.99 1.47
C TYR A 157 -29.58 34.94 2.98
N ARG A 158 -30.19 35.92 3.64
CA ARG A 158 -30.21 36.04 5.09
C ARG A 158 -31.60 36.41 5.59
N SER A 159 -32.00 35.80 6.69
CA SER A 159 -33.21 36.12 7.45
C SER A 159 -32.83 36.67 8.82
N GLU A 160 -33.66 37.57 9.34
CA GLU A 160 -33.57 38.19 10.69
C GLU A 160 -34.78 37.83 11.57
N ASP A 161 -35.65 36.92 11.10
CA ASP A 161 -36.90 36.55 11.75
C ASP A 161 -37.12 35.03 11.70
N ALA A 162 -36.02 34.28 11.86
CA ALA A 162 -36.00 32.82 11.89
C ALA A 162 -36.57 32.18 10.62
N GLY A 163 -36.34 32.78 9.45
CA GLY A 163 -36.68 32.25 8.13
C GLY A 163 -38.06 32.61 7.60
N GLU A 164 -38.78 33.57 8.21
CA GLU A 164 -40.08 34.02 7.70
C GLU A 164 -39.93 35.01 6.52
N THR A 165 -38.95 35.91 6.58
CA THR A 165 -38.57 36.82 5.49
C THR A 165 -37.07 36.76 5.20
N TRP A 166 -36.71 36.99 3.94
CA TRP A 166 -35.35 36.80 3.42
C TRP A 166 -34.88 38.00 2.60
N HIS A 167 -33.58 38.26 2.62
CA HIS A 167 -32.93 39.27 1.80
C HIS A 167 -31.67 38.69 1.14
N ARG A 168 -31.53 38.87 -0.18
CA ARG A 168 -30.29 38.55 -0.90
C ARG A 168 -29.20 39.51 -0.41
N THR A 169 -28.26 38.98 0.36
CA THR A 169 -27.22 39.74 1.05
C THR A 169 -25.98 39.90 0.19
N ASN A 170 -25.67 38.90 -0.64
CA ASN A 170 -24.51 38.90 -1.52
C ASN A 170 -24.75 37.99 -2.75
N ASP A 171 -24.36 38.46 -3.92
CA ASP A 171 -24.52 37.81 -5.22
C ASP A 171 -23.19 37.45 -5.91
N ASP A 172 -22.09 37.42 -5.16
CA ASP A 172 -20.78 37.03 -5.67
C ASP A 172 -20.84 35.60 -6.24
N HIS A 173 -20.64 35.52 -7.55
CA HIS A 173 -20.78 34.28 -8.29
C HIS A 173 -19.78 33.21 -7.85
N ARG A 174 -18.66 33.57 -7.18
CA ARG A 174 -17.72 32.60 -6.62
C ARG A 174 -18.37 31.65 -5.61
N PHE A 175 -19.51 32.02 -5.03
CA PHE A 175 -20.25 31.18 -4.08
C PHE A 175 -21.19 30.19 -4.77
N THR A 176 -21.54 30.41 -6.03
CA THR A 176 -22.52 29.62 -6.80
C THR A 176 -21.91 29.04 -8.10
N GLN A 177 -20.64 29.30 -8.38
CA GLN A 177 -20.00 29.06 -9.69
C GLN A 177 -20.06 27.62 -10.21
N ARG A 178 -20.14 26.64 -9.29
CA ARG A 178 -20.27 25.21 -9.60
C ARG A 178 -21.12 24.52 -8.53
N ALA A 179 -22.33 25.05 -8.33
CA ALA A 179 -23.20 24.73 -7.19
C ALA A 179 -23.46 23.24 -6.96
N TRP A 180 -23.61 22.43 -8.01
CA TRP A 180 -23.85 20.98 -7.82
C TRP A 180 -22.70 20.28 -7.07
N TYR A 181 -21.46 20.73 -7.32
CA TYR A 181 -20.23 20.15 -6.79
C TYR A 181 -19.84 20.82 -5.47
N PHE A 182 -19.94 22.14 -5.40
CA PHE A 182 -19.68 22.91 -4.18
C PHE A 182 -20.85 23.82 -3.83
N HIS A 183 -21.40 23.72 -2.62
CA HIS A 183 -22.41 24.68 -2.15
C HIS A 183 -22.69 24.56 -0.65
N HIS A 184 -21.71 24.92 0.17
CA HIS A 184 -21.85 24.78 1.63
C HIS A 184 -21.73 26.12 2.36
N ILE A 185 -22.52 26.26 3.42
CA ILE A 185 -22.56 27.45 4.26
C ILE A 185 -22.58 27.06 5.73
N PHE A 186 -21.81 27.77 6.55
CA PHE A 186 -21.71 27.53 7.98
C PHE A 186 -21.73 28.86 8.72
N ALA A 187 -22.67 29.03 9.64
CA ALA A 187 -22.65 30.16 10.57
C ALA A 187 -21.66 29.90 11.70
N ASP A 188 -21.03 30.96 12.20
CA ASP A 188 -20.17 30.88 13.38
C ASP A 188 -21.02 30.55 14.62
N PRO A 189 -20.58 29.62 15.50
CA PRO A 189 -21.35 29.22 16.68
C PRO A 189 -21.43 30.30 17.77
N LYS A 190 -20.57 31.33 17.72
CA LYS A 190 -20.47 32.38 18.75
C LYS A 190 -20.60 33.80 18.22
N LEU A 191 -20.33 34.03 16.93
CA LEU A 191 -20.39 35.35 16.31
C LEU A 191 -21.64 35.46 15.42
N VAL A 192 -22.57 36.34 15.78
CA VAL A 192 -23.84 36.53 15.03
C VAL A 192 -23.63 36.87 13.55
N ASP A 193 -22.62 37.68 13.27
CA ASP A 193 -22.26 38.12 11.92
C ASP A 193 -21.15 37.27 11.27
N GLY A 194 -20.71 36.20 11.93
CA GLY A 194 -19.73 35.26 11.39
C GLY A 194 -20.41 34.23 10.48
N VAL A 195 -19.97 34.16 9.22
CA VAL A 195 -20.46 33.15 8.27
C VAL A 195 -19.36 32.74 7.30
N TYR A 196 -19.36 31.46 6.94
CA TYR A 196 -18.37 30.82 6.09
C TYR A 196 -19.07 30.21 4.88
N VAL A 197 -18.45 30.33 3.72
CA VAL A 197 -18.89 29.69 2.48
C VAL A 197 -17.77 28.81 1.96
N LEU A 198 -18.09 27.57 1.64
CA LEU A 198 -17.14 26.64 1.01
C LEU A 198 -17.51 26.49 -0.47
N ASN A 199 -16.54 26.80 -1.33
CA ASN A 199 -16.57 26.54 -2.76
C ASN A 199 -15.16 26.06 -3.18
N THR A 200 -14.74 26.28 -4.43
CA THR A 200 -13.33 26.15 -4.83
C THR A 200 -12.38 26.91 -3.89
N GLY A 201 -12.85 28.03 -3.30
CA GLY A 201 -12.18 28.73 -2.21
C GLY A 201 -12.92 28.61 -0.87
N PHE A 202 -12.18 28.79 0.23
CA PHE A 202 -12.75 28.86 1.57
C PHE A 202 -12.95 30.32 1.98
N PHE A 203 -14.20 30.78 2.05
CA PHE A 203 -14.53 32.18 2.32
C PHE A 203 -15.05 32.37 3.75
N ARG A 204 -14.70 33.52 4.36
CA ARG A 204 -15.21 33.97 5.65
C ARG A 204 -15.70 35.42 5.58
N SER A 205 -16.84 35.67 6.20
CA SER A 205 -17.40 36.99 6.47
C SER A 205 -17.53 37.20 7.99
N THR A 206 -17.41 38.46 8.41
CA THR A 206 -17.63 38.92 9.78
C THR A 206 -18.62 40.08 9.86
N ASP A 207 -19.33 40.37 8.76
CA ASP A 207 -20.30 41.47 8.64
C ASP A 207 -21.69 40.97 8.21
N GLY A 208 -21.97 39.70 8.52
CA GLY A 208 -23.24 39.04 8.26
C GLY A 208 -23.43 38.69 6.80
N GLY A 209 -22.34 38.37 6.09
CA GLY A 209 -22.33 37.89 4.70
C GLY A 209 -22.25 38.98 3.64
N LYS A 210 -21.94 40.24 4.00
CA LYS A 210 -21.87 41.33 3.01
C LYS A 210 -20.55 41.34 2.28
N THR A 211 -19.45 41.17 3.00
CA THR A 211 -18.09 41.08 2.44
C THR A 211 -17.40 39.80 2.91
N PHE A 212 -16.52 39.25 2.06
CA PHE A 212 -15.81 38.01 2.32
C PHE A 212 -14.32 38.14 2.04
N GLN A 213 -13.52 37.49 2.88
CA GLN A 213 -12.11 37.21 2.65
C GLN A 213 -11.90 35.72 2.37
N ILE A 214 -10.87 35.39 1.61
CA ILE A 214 -10.44 34.00 1.40
C ILE A 214 -9.51 33.60 2.56
N LEU A 215 -9.74 32.43 3.14
CA LEU A 215 -8.83 31.83 4.11
C LEU A 215 -7.78 30.96 3.38
N PRO A 216 -6.51 31.03 3.78
CA PRO A 216 -5.40 30.35 3.10
C PRO A 216 -5.33 28.86 3.51
N ALA A 217 -6.38 28.10 3.22
CA ALA A 217 -6.37 26.66 3.41
C ALA A 217 -5.34 25.99 2.46
N PRO A 218 -4.74 24.85 2.84
CA PRO A 218 -3.61 24.27 2.09
C PRO A 218 -3.95 23.72 0.69
N HIS A 219 -5.24 23.57 0.38
CA HIS A 219 -5.77 23.04 -0.88
C HIS A 219 -7.11 23.72 -1.19
N GLY A 220 -7.51 23.76 -2.47
CA GLY A 220 -8.84 24.26 -2.89
C GLY A 220 -9.94 23.20 -2.73
N ASP A 221 -11.12 23.48 -3.27
CA ASP A 221 -12.24 22.52 -3.39
C ASP A 221 -12.76 22.01 -2.05
N HIS A 222 -13.42 22.92 -1.32
CA HIS A 222 -13.81 22.71 0.07
C HIS A 222 -15.22 22.14 0.20
N HIS A 223 -15.35 21.01 0.90
CA HIS A 223 -16.61 20.26 1.02
C HIS A 223 -17.18 20.17 2.44
N GLY A 224 -16.37 20.45 3.46
CA GLY A 224 -16.83 20.38 4.85
C GLY A 224 -16.06 21.28 5.81
N LEU A 225 -16.77 21.72 6.85
CA LEU A 225 -16.23 22.53 7.92
C LEU A 225 -16.87 22.12 9.24
N TRP A 226 -16.02 21.86 10.23
CA TRP A 226 -16.42 21.77 11.62
C TRP A 226 -15.79 22.92 12.39
N ILE A 227 -16.59 23.65 13.15
CA ILE A 227 -16.16 24.76 14.01
C ILE A 227 -16.42 24.33 15.46
N ASP A 228 -15.40 24.42 16.32
CA ASP A 228 -15.57 24.09 17.74
C ASP A 228 -16.62 25.05 18.36
N PRO A 229 -17.75 24.52 18.86
CA PRO A 229 -18.84 25.36 19.37
C PRO A 229 -18.46 26.14 20.63
N THR A 230 -17.35 25.77 21.28
CA THR A 230 -16.82 26.48 22.46
C THR A 230 -15.74 27.49 22.10
N ASN A 231 -15.12 27.38 20.91
CA ASN A 231 -14.04 28.25 20.47
C ASN A 231 -13.93 28.28 18.94
N SER A 232 -14.51 29.29 18.28
CA SER A 232 -14.50 29.43 16.82
C SER A 232 -13.11 29.61 16.19
N GLN A 233 -12.03 29.70 16.98
CA GLN A 233 -10.66 29.65 16.45
C GLN A 233 -10.21 28.25 16.09
N ARG A 234 -10.85 27.20 16.63
CA ARG A 234 -10.53 25.81 16.32
C ARG A 234 -11.48 25.28 15.26
N MET A 235 -10.94 24.88 14.12
CA MET A 235 -11.74 24.35 13.01
C MET A 235 -11.05 23.15 12.34
N ILE A 236 -11.87 22.27 11.76
CA ILE A 236 -11.43 21.21 10.84
C ILE A 236 -12.06 21.52 9.48
N ASN A 237 -11.25 21.66 8.45
CA ASN A 237 -11.72 21.79 7.07
C ASN A 237 -11.37 20.52 6.28
N SER A 238 -12.35 20.02 5.53
CA SER A 238 -12.15 18.95 4.56
C SER A 238 -12.29 19.50 3.14
N ASN A 239 -11.35 19.13 2.29
CA ASN A 239 -11.30 19.47 0.88
C ASN A 239 -10.72 18.28 0.10
N ASP A 240 -10.59 18.40 -1.22
CA ASP A 240 -10.20 17.27 -2.06
C ASP A 240 -8.78 16.74 -1.78
N GLY A 241 -7.90 17.57 -1.22
CA GLY A 241 -6.58 17.15 -0.74
C GLY A 241 -6.58 16.40 0.60
N GLY A 242 -7.72 16.37 1.32
CA GLY A 242 -7.89 15.72 2.63
C GLY A 242 -8.30 16.69 3.75
N ALA A 243 -8.16 16.27 5.01
CA ALA A 243 -8.53 17.10 6.17
C ALA A 243 -7.35 17.90 6.75
N ASN A 244 -7.61 19.15 7.12
CA ASN A 244 -6.66 20.03 7.79
C ASN A 244 -7.31 20.73 9.00
N VAL A 245 -6.49 21.09 9.99
CA VAL A 245 -6.91 21.64 11.28
C VAL A 245 -6.27 23.00 11.52
N THR A 246 -7.03 23.94 12.06
CA THR A 246 -6.54 25.23 12.55
C THR A 246 -6.91 25.44 14.01
N THR A 247 -6.11 26.21 14.73
CA THR A 247 -6.39 26.66 16.10
C THR A 247 -6.35 28.18 16.24
N ASP A 248 -6.24 28.92 15.14
CA ASP A 248 -6.08 30.37 15.11
C ASP A 248 -7.06 31.08 14.17
N GLY A 249 -8.20 30.44 13.90
CA GLY A 249 -9.25 31.01 13.07
C GLY A 249 -8.98 30.91 11.57
N GLY A 250 -8.15 29.96 11.15
CA GLY A 250 -7.83 29.68 9.75
C GLY A 250 -6.70 30.53 9.17
N LYS A 251 -5.88 31.16 10.02
CA LYS A 251 -4.67 31.87 9.57
C LYS A 251 -3.56 30.89 9.22
N THR A 252 -3.44 29.81 9.98
CA THR A 252 -2.54 28.68 9.70
C THR A 252 -3.26 27.34 9.82
N TRP A 253 -2.76 26.33 9.11
CA TRP A 253 -3.37 25.01 9.00
C TRP A 253 -2.32 23.90 9.13
N THR A 254 -2.72 22.74 9.66
CA THR A 254 -1.92 21.51 9.60
C THR A 254 -1.74 21.04 8.15
N ARG A 255 -0.75 20.18 7.92
CA ARG A 255 -0.58 19.48 6.64
C ARG A 255 -1.69 18.46 6.39
N GLN A 256 -1.86 18.09 5.11
CA GLN A 256 -2.81 17.09 4.62
C GLN A 256 -2.15 15.80 4.12
N ASP A 257 -0.85 15.83 3.79
CA ASP A 257 -0.05 14.69 3.33
C ASP A 257 0.29 13.67 4.45
N ASN A 258 -0.59 13.55 5.46
CA ASN A 258 -0.46 12.66 6.61
C ASN A 258 -1.59 11.61 6.70
N GLN A 259 -2.48 11.58 5.71
CA GLN A 259 -3.61 10.63 5.62
C GLN A 259 -3.51 9.84 4.31
N PRO A 260 -3.72 8.51 4.31
CA PRO A 260 -3.68 7.69 3.10
C PRO A 260 -5.02 7.78 2.35
N THR A 261 -5.33 8.95 1.80
CA THR A 261 -6.61 9.27 1.12
C THR A 261 -6.50 9.30 -0.40
N ALA A 262 -5.35 8.93 -0.98
CA ALA A 262 -5.15 8.99 -2.42
C ALA A 262 -6.15 8.09 -3.18
N GLN A 263 -6.75 8.67 -4.21
CA GLN A 263 -7.73 8.04 -5.09
C GLN A 263 -7.10 7.81 -6.46
N PHE A 264 -6.80 6.55 -6.79
CA PHE A 264 -6.17 6.19 -8.06
C PHE A 264 -7.19 5.55 -9.01
N TYR A 265 -7.21 6.03 -10.26
CA TYR A 265 -8.05 5.46 -11.32
C TYR A 265 -7.42 4.22 -11.96
N HIS A 266 -6.12 4.27 -12.25
CA HIS A 266 -5.39 3.23 -12.97
C HIS A 266 -4.02 3.00 -12.33
N VAL A 267 -3.45 1.82 -12.55
CA VAL A 267 -2.10 1.50 -12.07
C VAL A 267 -1.22 0.92 -13.17
N ALA A 268 -0.03 1.50 -13.31
CA ALA A 268 1.04 0.96 -14.12
C ALA A 268 2.29 0.70 -13.29
N THR A 269 3.18 -0.14 -13.82
CA THR A 269 4.47 -0.45 -13.24
C THR A 269 5.53 -0.44 -14.33
N ASP A 270 6.75 -0.04 -14.00
CA ASP A 270 7.88 -0.21 -14.91
C ASP A 270 8.63 -1.54 -14.68
N ASN A 271 9.76 -1.70 -15.38
CA ASN A 271 10.58 -2.91 -15.35
C ASN A 271 11.85 -2.77 -14.50
N ARG A 272 11.97 -1.74 -13.66
CA ARG A 272 13.11 -1.62 -12.73
C ARG A 272 13.02 -2.67 -11.64
N VAL A 273 14.13 -2.91 -10.95
CA VAL A 273 14.18 -3.77 -9.76
C VAL A 273 14.98 -3.02 -8.67
N PRO A 274 14.32 -2.54 -7.60
CA PRO A 274 12.86 -2.51 -7.41
C PRO A 274 12.13 -1.64 -8.46
N TYR A 275 10.89 -1.99 -8.80
CA TYR A 275 10.08 -1.26 -9.78
C TYR A 275 9.42 -0.03 -9.16
N TYR A 276 8.95 0.89 -10.00
CA TYR A 276 8.04 1.97 -9.56
C TYR A 276 6.59 1.67 -9.94
N VAL A 277 5.68 2.16 -9.10
CA VAL A 277 4.24 2.16 -9.29
C VAL A 277 3.80 3.55 -9.74
N TYR A 278 2.90 3.61 -10.71
CA TYR A 278 2.44 4.83 -11.33
C TYR A 278 0.91 4.91 -11.32
N GLY A 279 0.35 6.10 -11.11
CA GLY A 279 -1.07 6.40 -11.32
C GLY A 279 -1.39 7.87 -11.12
N ALA A 280 -2.51 8.31 -11.68
CA ALA A 280 -3.03 9.66 -11.48
C ALA A 280 -3.87 9.70 -10.20
N GLN A 281 -3.57 10.65 -9.31
CA GLN A 281 -4.34 10.86 -8.09
C GLN A 281 -5.38 11.96 -8.35
N GLN A 282 -6.65 11.63 -8.16
CA GLN A 282 -7.75 12.57 -8.30
C GLN A 282 -7.55 13.82 -7.43
N ASP A 283 -7.87 14.99 -8.00
CA ASP A 283 -7.78 16.33 -7.39
C ASP A 283 -6.39 16.65 -6.81
N ASN A 284 -5.34 16.07 -7.41
CA ASN A 284 -3.94 16.30 -7.05
C ASN A 284 -3.04 16.09 -8.29
N SER A 285 -1.79 15.64 -8.09
CA SER A 285 -0.84 15.37 -9.17
C SER A 285 -0.83 13.90 -9.60
N THR A 286 -0.01 13.60 -10.59
CA THR A 286 0.36 12.22 -10.90
C THR A 286 1.37 11.67 -9.91
N VAL A 287 1.47 10.35 -9.83
CA VAL A 287 2.32 9.67 -8.87
C VAL A 287 3.23 8.67 -9.56
N ALA A 288 4.54 8.75 -9.29
CA ALA A 288 5.52 7.69 -9.48
C ALA A 288 6.22 7.41 -8.14
N ILE A 289 5.98 6.24 -7.54
CA ILE A 289 6.50 5.87 -6.22
C ILE A 289 7.25 4.54 -6.26
N ALA A 290 8.33 4.41 -5.48
CA ALA A 290 9.08 3.16 -5.41
C ALA A 290 8.27 2.04 -4.72
N SER A 291 8.39 0.80 -5.20
CA SER A 291 7.86 -0.39 -4.53
C SER A 291 8.67 -0.80 -3.29
N ARG A 292 9.90 -0.28 -3.16
CA ARG A 292 10.82 -0.55 -2.05
C ARG A 292 11.85 0.56 -1.95
N SER A 293 12.16 1.00 -0.73
CA SER A 293 13.25 1.96 -0.44
C SER A 293 14.42 1.30 0.29
N ASP A 294 15.66 1.69 -0.01
CA ASP A 294 16.82 1.21 0.76
C ASP A 294 16.85 1.75 2.21
N ARG A 295 15.99 2.74 2.53
CA ARG A 295 15.82 3.30 3.90
C ARG A 295 14.95 2.44 4.82
N GLY A 296 14.26 1.43 4.29
CA GLY A 296 13.46 0.49 5.08
C GLY A 296 11.95 0.77 5.11
N PHE A 297 11.51 1.91 4.61
CA PHE A 297 10.10 2.32 4.47
C PHE A 297 9.97 3.27 3.28
N ILE A 298 8.75 3.41 2.76
CA ILE A 298 8.43 4.19 1.56
C ILE A 298 7.73 5.47 2.01
N ASP A 299 8.35 6.63 1.82
CA ASP A 299 7.75 7.91 2.18
C ASP A 299 7.73 8.89 0.98
N ARG A 300 7.40 10.14 1.26
CA ARG A 300 7.34 11.24 0.28
C ARG A 300 8.63 11.41 -0.54
N SER A 301 9.80 11.06 -0.01
CA SER A 301 11.08 11.18 -0.73
C SER A 301 11.30 10.06 -1.78
N ASP A 302 10.52 8.99 -1.73
CA ASP A 302 10.53 7.90 -2.72
C ASP A 302 9.55 8.16 -3.88
N TRP A 303 8.86 9.30 -3.85
CA TRP A 303 7.83 9.70 -4.80
C TRP A 303 8.19 10.99 -5.56
N TYR A 304 7.73 11.09 -6.81
CA TYR A 304 7.75 12.30 -7.61
C TYR A 304 6.56 12.33 -8.60
N PRO A 305 6.08 13.53 -9.00
CA PRO A 305 5.08 13.64 -10.05
C PRO A 305 5.69 13.39 -11.43
N VAL A 306 4.87 12.89 -12.35
CA VAL A 306 5.18 12.80 -13.78
C VAL A 306 4.36 13.85 -14.54
N GLY A 307 4.45 13.93 -15.86
CA GLY A 307 3.57 14.80 -16.65
C GLY A 307 2.08 14.45 -16.49
N GLY A 308 1.22 15.01 -17.34
CA GLY A 308 -0.22 14.74 -17.32
C GLY A 308 -0.94 15.49 -16.19
N GLY A 309 -2.00 14.91 -15.64
CA GLY A 309 -2.80 15.51 -14.57
C GLY A 309 -3.51 14.46 -13.70
N GLU A 310 -4.61 14.84 -13.07
CA GLU A 310 -5.21 14.12 -11.93
C GLU A 310 -6.03 12.87 -12.28
N SER A 311 -6.41 12.69 -13.54
CA SER A 311 -7.42 11.70 -13.94
C SER A 311 -6.95 10.65 -14.96
N GLY A 312 -5.80 10.83 -15.60
CA GLY A 312 -5.42 10.04 -16.77
C GLY A 312 -4.72 8.71 -16.50
N TYR A 313 -4.57 7.92 -17.57
CA TYR A 313 -3.64 6.79 -17.60
C TYR A 313 -2.19 7.27 -17.52
N ILE A 314 -1.34 6.50 -16.84
CA ILE A 314 0.11 6.71 -16.83
C ILE A 314 0.77 5.44 -17.35
N VAL A 315 1.64 5.57 -18.34
CA VAL A 315 2.34 4.46 -18.96
C VAL A 315 3.83 4.77 -19.05
N PRO A 316 4.67 4.20 -18.17
CA PRO A 316 6.12 4.32 -18.31
C PRO A 316 6.60 3.61 -19.57
N SER A 317 7.59 4.18 -20.26
CA SER A 317 8.20 3.52 -21.41
C SER A 317 8.94 2.26 -20.97
N PRO A 318 8.71 1.10 -21.62
CA PRO A 318 9.44 -0.12 -21.31
C PRO A 318 10.91 -0.08 -21.79
N LEU A 319 11.26 0.86 -22.69
CA LEU A 319 12.64 1.05 -23.18
C LEU A 319 13.48 1.89 -22.22
N ASP A 320 12.87 2.87 -21.58
CA ASP A 320 13.56 3.85 -20.75
C ASP A 320 12.65 4.30 -19.60
N PRO A 321 12.92 3.88 -18.35
CA PRO A 321 12.07 4.21 -17.21
C PRO A 321 12.08 5.71 -16.84
N ASN A 322 12.91 6.53 -17.49
CA ASN A 322 12.88 7.98 -17.34
C ASN A 322 11.87 8.65 -18.29
N ILE A 323 11.36 7.95 -19.29
CA ILE A 323 10.32 8.45 -20.19
C ILE A 323 8.97 7.90 -19.75
N VAL A 324 8.02 8.80 -19.48
CA VAL A 324 6.67 8.44 -19.05
C VAL A 324 5.64 9.16 -19.91
N TYR A 325 4.67 8.42 -20.43
CA TYR A 325 3.50 9.00 -21.07
C TYR A 325 2.40 9.13 -20.02
N ALA A 326 1.90 10.34 -19.83
CA ALA A 326 0.93 10.61 -18.77
C ALA A 326 -0.22 11.46 -19.29
N GLY A 327 -1.43 10.94 -19.09
CA GLY A 327 -2.67 11.58 -19.53
C GLY A 327 -3.29 12.50 -18.47
N SER A 328 -4.35 13.20 -18.89
CA SER A 328 -5.32 13.88 -18.03
C SER A 328 -6.68 13.90 -18.72
N TYR A 329 -7.66 14.55 -18.09
CA TYR A 329 -8.92 14.92 -18.69
C TYR A 329 -8.75 15.74 -19.98
N ASP A 330 -9.84 15.89 -20.75
CA ASP A 330 -9.85 16.53 -22.08
C ASP A 330 -8.94 15.87 -23.14
N GLY A 331 -8.47 14.65 -22.91
CA GLY A 331 -7.60 13.91 -23.83
C GLY A 331 -6.13 14.34 -23.83
N LEU A 332 -5.73 15.21 -22.89
CA LEU A 332 -4.34 15.62 -22.70
C LEU A 332 -3.45 14.37 -22.55
N ILE A 333 -2.34 14.34 -23.30
CA ILE A 333 -1.25 13.38 -23.09
C ILE A 333 0.08 14.10 -23.18
N THR A 334 0.96 13.82 -22.23
CA THR A 334 2.30 14.39 -22.17
C THR A 334 3.36 13.31 -22.24
N ARG A 335 4.53 13.66 -22.81
CA ARG A 335 5.76 12.88 -22.72
C ARG A 335 6.68 13.54 -21.71
N PHE A 336 6.85 12.91 -20.55
CA PHE A 336 7.71 13.37 -19.47
C PHE A 336 9.09 12.73 -19.53
N ASP A 337 10.16 13.52 -19.37
CA ASP A 337 11.54 13.04 -19.19
C ASP A 337 12.06 13.39 -17.80
N LYS A 338 12.24 12.36 -16.97
CA LYS A 338 12.72 12.50 -15.58
C LYS A 338 14.10 13.14 -15.48
N ARG A 339 14.96 13.00 -16.49
CA ARG A 339 16.34 13.52 -16.45
C ARG A 339 16.37 15.04 -16.45
N THR A 340 15.44 15.64 -17.19
CA THR A 340 15.33 17.10 -17.35
C THR A 340 14.19 17.70 -16.52
N GLY A 341 13.26 16.86 -16.07
CA GLY A 341 12.05 17.29 -15.37
C GLY A 341 11.01 17.94 -16.28
N GLN A 342 11.13 17.80 -17.61
CA GLN A 342 10.23 18.43 -18.56
C GLN A 342 9.11 17.48 -19.00
N ALA A 343 7.88 17.99 -19.09
CA ALA A 343 6.76 17.36 -19.76
C ALA A 343 6.44 18.11 -21.05
N GLN A 344 6.46 17.41 -22.18
CA GLN A 344 6.04 17.95 -23.46
C GLN A 344 4.61 17.51 -23.75
N ASP A 345 3.72 18.45 -24.08
CA ASP A 345 2.39 18.15 -24.58
C ASP A 345 2.50 17.48 -25.97
N VAL A 346 1.93 16.28 -26.09
CA VAL A 346 1.88 15.47 -27.31
C VAL A 346 0.45 15.06 -27.65
N THR A 347 -0.52 15.87 -27.21
CA THR A 347 -1.97 15.65 -27.42
C THR A 347 -2.32 15.51 -28.89
N ILE A 348 -3.19 14.56 -29.21
CA ILE A 348 -3.62 14.24 -30.59
C ILE A 348 -4.16 15.48 -31.32
N TRP A 349 -4.96 16.26 -30.61
CA TRP A 349 -5.58 17.48 -31.10
C TRP A 349 -5.65 18.49 -29.95
N PRO A 350 -4.66 19.41 -29.81
CA PRO A 350 -4.55 20.30 -28.66
C PRO A 350 -5.49 21.50 -28.76
N ASP A 351 -6.80 21.21 -28.79
CA ASP A 351 -7.89 22.18 -28.78
C ASP A 351 -8.68 22.00 -27.48
N ASN A 352 -8.61 22.98 -26.58
CA ASN A 352 -9.14 22.85 -25.23
C ASN A 352 -10.68 23.03 -25.25
N PRO A 353 -11.46 21.99 -24.89
CA PRO A 353 -12.90 21.99 -25.00
C PRO A 353 -13.63 22.59 -23.79
N MET A 354 -12.91 23.08 -22.78
CA MET A 354 -13.48 23.43 -21.47
C MET A 354 -14.71 24.33 -21.58
N GLY A 355 -15.82 23.87 -20.98
CA GLY A 355 -17.10 24.58 -20.99
C GLY A 355 -18.03 24.26 -22.16
N ALA A 356 -17.57 23.55 -23.20
CA ALA A 356 -18.40 23.13 -24.33
C ALA A 356 -18.97 21.72 -24.16
N GLY A 357 -20.10 21.41 -24.80
CA GLY A 357 -20.58 20.03 -24.90
C GLY A 357 -19.69 19.21 -25.84
N VAL A 358 -19.56 17.90 -25.59
CA VAL A 358 -18.67 17.02 -26.38
C VAL A 358 -19.01 16.97 -27.88
N GLY A 359 -20.27 17.25 -28.24
CA GLY A 359 -20.73 17.29 -29.64
C GLY A 359 -20.08 18.38 -30.50
N GLU A 360 -19.46 19.39 -29.89
CA GLU A 360 -18.72 20.46 -30.59
C GLU A 360 -17.29 20.06 -30.95
N LEU A 361 -16.80 18.93 -30.42
CA LEU A 361 -15.40 18.53 -30.55
C LEU A 361 -15.15 17.70 -31.80
N LYS A 362 -14.00 17.97 -32.44
CA LYS A 362 -13.52 17.16 -33.57
C LYS A 362 -13.23 15.73 -33.16
N HIS A 363 -12.52 15.58 -32.05
CA HIS A 363 -12.16 14.30 -31.43
C HIS A 363 -12.63 14.33 -29.98
N ARG A 364 -13.23 13.22 -29.53
CA ARG A 364 -13.85 13.09 -28.22
C ARG A 364 -12.99 12.19 -27.36
N PHE A 365 -12.63 12.67 -26.18
CA PHE A 365 -11.80 11.93 -25.24
C PHE A 365 -12.49 11.90 -23.88
N GLN A 366 -12.34 10.78 -23.19
CA GLN A 366 -12.88 10.61 -21.86
C GLN A 366 -11.96 11.23 -20.80
N TRP A 367 -12.53 11.59 -19.64
CA TRP A 367 -11.82 11.95 -18.40
C TRP A 367 -10.60 11.07 -18.10
N THR A 368 -10.70 9.75 -18.31
CA THR A 368 -9.63 8.76 -18.15
C THR A 368 -9.30 8.06 -19.47
N ALA A 369 -9.09 8.83 -20.55
CA ALA A 369 -8.80 8.28 -21.88
C ALA A 369 -7.65 7.23 -21.86
N PRO A 370 -7.86 6.02 -22.40
CA PRO A 370 -6.91 4.92 -22.27
C PRO A 370 -5.64 5.18 -23.08
N ILE A 371 -4.49 4.94 -22.47
CA ILE A 371 -3.18 4.97 -23.11
C ILE A 371 -2.57 3.57 -23.00
N ALA A 372 -2.02 3.05 -24.11
CA ALA A 372 -1.37 1.75 -24.14
C ALA A 372 -0.08 1.77 -24.96
N VAL A 373 0.95 1.07 -24.52
CA VAL A 373 2.15 0.79 -25.31
C VAL A 373 2.07 -0.64 -25.84
N SER A 374 2.42 -0.84 -27.11
CA SER A 374 2.39 -2.18 -27.71
C SER A 374 3.34 -3.14 -26.99
N PRO A 375 2.90 -4.37 -26.65
CA PRO A 375 3.80 -5.40 -26.12
C PRO A 375 4.76 -5.96 -27.19
N HIS A 376 4.53 -5.66 -28.48
CA HIS A 376 5.35 -6.16 -29.60
C HIS A 376 6.32 -5.13 -30.17
N ASP A 377 6.01 -3.84 -30.02
CA ASP A 377 6.90 -2.75 -30.43
C ASP A 377 6.80 -1.59 -29.43
N PRO A 378 7.80 -1.42 -28.55
CA PRO A 378 7.73 -0.44 -27.48
C PRO A 378 7.80 1.03 -27.96
N ASN A 379 7.98 1.29 -29.26
CA ASN A 379 7.86 2.63 -29.84
C ASN A 379 6.42 2.97 -30.24
N VAL A 380 5.52 1.98 -30.26
CA VAL A 380 4.12 2.14 -30.62
C VAL A 380 3.29 2.50 -29.39
N LEU A 381 2.65 3.66 -29.47
CA LEU A 381 1.71 4.18 -28.47
C LEU A 381 0.31 4.22 -29.08
N TYR A 382 -0.69 3.85 -28.29
CA TYR A 382 -2.10 3.99 -28.60
C TYR A 382 -2.77 4.91 -27.60
N GLN A 383 -3.75 5.68 -28.07
CA GLN A 383 -4.66 6.43 -27.21
C GLN A 383 -6.09 6.31 -27.75
N GLY A 384 -7.05 6.04 -26.87
CA GLY A 384 -8.47 5.95 -27.21
C GLY A 384 -9.17 7.31 -27.12
N GLY A 385 -9.82 7.72 -28.21
CA GLY A 385 -10.86 8.76 -28.24
C GLY A 385 -12.17 8.15 -28.72
N GLU A 386 -12.91 8.79 -29.62
CA GLU A 386 -13.99 8.13 -30.37
C GLU A 386 -13.45 7.05 -31.34
N ALA A 387 -12.22 7.26 -31.79
CA ALA A 387 -11.42 6.35 -32.59
C ALA A 387 -10.14 5.98 -31.85
N LEU A 388 -9.49 4.90 -32.29
CA LEU A 388 -8.18 4.51 -31.79
C LEU A 388 -7.08 5.24 -32.57
N PHE A 389 -6.25 6.00 -31.87
CA PHE A 389 -5.11 6.71 -32.43
C PHE A 389 -3.81 5.96 -32.14
N LYS A 390 -2.90 5.99 -33.10
CA LYS A 390 -1.58 5.36 -33.02
C LYS A 390 -0.47 6.39 -33.27
N SER A 391 0.59 6.31 -32.47
CA SER A 391 1.87 6.98 -32.70
C SER A 391 3.00 5.97 -32.74
N THR A 392 4.04 6.24 -33.53
CA THR A 392 5.27 5.43 -33.61
C THR A 392 6.54 6.26 -33.36
N ASN A 393 6.38 7.50 -32.92
CA ASN A 393 7.45 8.48 -32.71
C ASN A 393 7.30 9.19 -31.36
N GLY A 394 6.76 8.49 -30.37
CA GLY A 394 6.61 8.98 -29.01
C GLY A 394 5.60 10.12 -28.84
N GLY A 395 4.52 10.12 -29.63
CA GLY A 395 3.44 11.11 -29.55
C GLY A 395 3.64 12.34 -30.43
N MET A 396 4.77 12.46 -31.13
CA MET A 396 5.05 13.64 -31.98
C MET A 396 4.11 13.74 -33.19
N SER A 397 3.52 12.62 -33.62
CA SER A 397 2.42 12.60 -34.57
C SER A 397 1.51 11.39 -34.33
N TRP A 398 0.24 11.53 -34.69
CA TRP A 398 -0.79 10.52 -34.50
C TRP A 398 -1.53 10.19 -35.80
N THR A 399 -2.02 8.96 -35.91
CA THR A 399 -2.87 8.50 -37.01
C THR A 399 -4.04 7.72 -36.44
N ALA A 400 -5.26 8.07 -36.85
CA ALA A 400 -6.43 7.25 -36.54
C ALA A 400 -6.34 5.91 -37.30
N ILE A 401 -6.40 4.81 -36.57
CA ILE A 401 -6.36 3.43 -37.10
C ILE A 401 -7.71 2.72 -36.95
N SER A 402 -8.77 3.47 -36.67
CA SER A 402 -10.15 2.99 -36.68
C SER A 402 -11.08 4.10 -37.17
N PRO A 403 -12.30 3.77 -37.61
CA PRO A 403 -13.40 4.73 -37.62
C PRO A 403 -13.81 5.06 -36.17
N ASP A 404 -14.86 5.87 -36.02
CA ASP A 404 -15.58 6.00 -34.76
C ASP A 404 -16.12 4.61 -34.35
N LEU A 405 -15.67 4.08 -33.21
CA LEU A 405 -16.02 2.75 -32.71
C LEU A 405 -17.19 2.79 -31.70
N THR A 406 -17.83 3.94 -31.57
CA THR A 406 -18.87 4.20 -30.58
C THR A 406 -20.25 4.16 -31.24
N ARG A 407 -21.32 4.18 -30.45
CA ARG A 407 -22.69 4.39 -30.91
C ARG A 407 -22.87 5.78 -31.52
N ASN A 408 -22.06 6.75 -31.08
CA ASN A 408 -22.05 8.13 -31.56
C ASN A 408 -23.46 8.76 -31.57
N ASP A 409 -24.21 8.55 -30.49
CA ASP A 409 -25.56 9.06 -30.34
C ASP A 409 -25.50 10.54 -29.93
N LYS A 410 -25.79 11.42 -30.89
CA LYS A 410 -25.74 12.87 -30.68
C LYS A 410 -26.66 13.37 -29.57
N SER A 411 -27.71 12.63 -29.20
CA SER A 411 -28.56 12.99 -28.06
C SER A 411 -27.84 12.87 -26.72
N LYS A 412 -26.73 12.12 -26.65
CA LYS A 412 -25.89 11.90 -25.48
C LYS A 412 -24.65 12.81 -25.42
N GLN A 413 -24.47 13.65 -26.44
CA GLN A 413 -23.29 14.51 -26.60
C GLN A 413 -23.59 15.98 -26.28
N GLN A 414 -24.64 16.24 -25.50
CA GLN A 414 -25.13 17.58 -25.18
C GLN A 414 -24.39 18.17 -23.97
N SER A 415 -24.54 19.48 -23.76
CA SER A 415 -24.01 20.13 -22.55
C SER A 415 -24.73 19.64 -21.28
N SER A 416 -23.94 19.37 -20.24
CA SER A 416 -24.37 18.82 -18.95
C SER A 416 -24.50 19.92 -17.87
N GLY A 417 -25.17 19.61 -16.74
CA GLY A 417 -25.33 20.47 -15.56
C GLY A 417 -26.78 20.84 -15.22
N GLY A 418 -27.70 20.71 -16.19
CA GLY A 418 -29.13 20.99 -15.99
C GLY A 418 -29.55 22.41 -16.36
N PRO A 419 -30.68 22.92 -15.83
CA PRO A 419 -31.29 24.16 -16.28
C PRO A 419 -30.67 25.45 -15.71
N ILE A 420 -29.92 25.40 -14.60
CA ILE A 420 -29.41 26.60 -13.90
C ILE A 420 -27.92 26.81 -14.20
N THR A 421 -27.06 25.92 -13.70
CA THR A 421 -25.61 25.94 -13.95
C THR A 421 -25.21 24.80 -14.89
N LYS A 422 -24.15 25.00 -15.68
CA LYS A 422 -23.58 23.98 -16.56
C LYS A 422 -22.34 23.36 -15.94
N ASP A 423 -22.07 22.11 -16.29
CA ASP A 423 -20.84 21.40 -15.93
C ASP A 423 -20.33 20.62 -17.14
N ASN A 424 -19.31 21.15 -17.81
CA ASN A 424 -18.69 20.52 -18.97
C ASN A 424 -17.17 20.44 -18.73
N THR A 425 -16.76 19.44 -17.97
CA THR A 425 -15.37 19.23 -17.54
C THR A 425 -14.75 17.96 -18.15
N SER A 426 -15.41 17.35 -19.15
CA SER A 426 -15.15 16.03 -19.73
C SER A 426 -15.52 14.79 -18.92
N VAL A 427 -15.90 14.91 -17.64
CA VAL A 427 -16.44 13.77 -16.86
C VAL A 427 -17.67 13.16 -17.52
N GLU A 428 -18.54 14.01 -18.09
CA GLU A 428 -19.78 13.63 -18.78
C GLU A 428 -19.60 13.47 -20.30
N TYR A 429 -18.37 13.54 -20.82
CA TYR A 429 -18.12 13.21 -22.23
C TYR A 429 -18.27 11.70 -22.41
N TYR A 430 -19.04 11.35 -23.44
CA TYR A 430 -19.50 9.99 -23.69
C TYR A 430 -19.45 9.68 -25.19
N ASP A 431 -19.68 8.43 -25.55
CA ASP A 431 -19.39 7.89 -26.88
C ASP A 431 -17.89 8.00 -27.17
N THR A 432 -17.10 7.36 -26.30
CA THR A 432 -15.64 7.27 -26.37
C THR A 432 -15.14 5.86 -26.08
N ILE A 433 -13.95 5.52 -26.59
CA ILE A 433 -13.21 4.31 -26.22
C ILE A 433 -12.65 4.50 -24.81
N PHE A 434 -13.05 3.61 -23.90
CA PHE A 434 -12.66 3.65 -22.49
C PHE A 434 -11.59 2.61 -22.14
N ALA A 435 -11.51 1.52 -22.91
CA ALA A 435 -10.52 0.46 -22.68
C ALA A 435 -9.86 0.02 -24.00
N VAL A 436 -8.53 -0.14 -23.97
CA VAL A 436 -7.74 -0.62 -25.11
C VAL A 436 -6.76 -1.69 -24.64
N ALA A 437 -6.68 -2.81 -25.35
CA ALA A 437 -5.72 -3.87 -25.09
C ALA A 437 -5.19 -4.49 -26.39
N GLU A 438 -3.88 -4.38 -26.65
CA GLU A 438 -3.22 -5.21 -27.67
C GLU A 438 -2.84 -6.56 -27.05
N SER A 439 -3.12 -7.65 -27.76
CA SER A 439 -2.80 -8.99 -27.28
C SER A 439 -1.28 -9.17 -27.18
N PRO A 440 -0.75 -9.62 -26.03
CA PRO A 440 0.67 -10.00 -25.92
C PRO A 440 1.02 -11.26 -26.75
N MET A 441 0.02 -12.04 -27.19
CA MET A 441 0.23 -13.31 -27.90
C MET A 441 0.20 -13.18 -29.42
N GLN A 442 -0.45 -12.15 -29.95
CA GLN A 442 -0.53 -11.92 -31.39
C GLN A 442 -0.37 -10.43 -31.68
N LYS A 443 0.68 -10.09 -32.43
CA LYS A 443 0.90 -8.73 -32.92
C LYS A 443 -0.29 -8.25 -33.75
N ASP A 444 -0.64 -6.97 -33.61
CA ASP A 444 -1.68 -6.29 -34.38
C ASP A 444 -3.12 -6.79 -34.09
N LEU A 445 -3.29 -7.62 -33.04
CA LEU A 445 -4.58 -8.02 -32.47
C LEU A 445 -4.96 -7.05 -31.34
N ILE A 446 -5.91 -6.16 -31.58
CA ILE A 446 -6.26 -5.07 -30.66
C ILE A 446 -7.75 -5.11 -30.34
N TRP A 447 -8.07 -5.06 -29.06
CA TRP A 447 -9.40 -4.90 -28.51
C TRP A 447 -9.65 -3.44 -28.11
N ALA A 448 -10.84 -2.94 -28.39
CA ALA A 448 -11.34 -1.65 -27.92
C ALA A 448 -12.72 -1.80 -27.29
N GLY A 449 -12.92 -1.23 -26.11
CA GLY A 449 -14.18 -1.20 -25.38
C GLY A 449 -14.61 0.24 -25.14
N THR A 450 -15.89 0.55 -25.31
CA THR A 450 -16.41 1.92 -25.20
C THR A 450 -17.20 2.13 -23.90
N ASP A 451 -17.37 3.40 -23.54
CA ASP A 451 -18.22 3.79 -22.42
C ASP A 451 -19.71 3.60 -22.70
N ASP A 452 -20.12 3.53 -23.97
CA ASP A 452 -21.50 3.32 -24.45
C ASP A 452 -21.88 1.84 -24.76
N GLY A 453 -21.04 0.90 -24.37
CA GLY A 453 -21.36 -0.53 -24.36
C GLY A 453 -21.15 -1.24 -25.70
N LEU A 454 -20.06 -0.91 -26.39
CA LEU A 454 -19.57 -1.65 -27.55
C LEU A 454 -18.17 -2.21 -27.30
N VAL A 455 -17.90 -3.37 -27.90
CA VAL A 455 -16.58 -4.01 -27.92
C VAL A 455 -16.22 -4.30 -29.36
N HIS A 456 -15.03 -3.90 -29.76
CA HIS A 456 -14.52 -4.06 -31.12
C HIS A 456 -13.18 -4.78 -31.12
N LEU A 457 -12.93 -5.54 -32.19
CA LEU A 457 -11.70 -6.29 -32.40
C LEU A 457 -11.14 -6.04 -33.80
N THR A 458 -9.86 -5.70 -33.88
CA THR A 458 -9.06 -5.79 -35.11
C THR A 458 -7.98 -6.85 -34.96
N ARG A 459 -7.63 -7.52 -36.06
CA ARG A 459 -6.57 -8.54 -36.11
C ARG A 459 -5.48 -8.19 -37.12
N ASP A 460 -5.56 -7.02 -37.73
CA ASP A 460 -4.72 -6.57 -38.84
C ASP A 460 -4.17 -5.15 -38.63
N GLY A 461 -4.11 -4.72 -37.37
CA GLY A 461 -3.50 -3.45 -36.97
C GLY A 461 -4.38 -2.24 -37.25
N GLY A 462 -5.70 -2.45 -37.28
CA GLY A 462 -6.70 -1.40 -37.47
C GLY A 462 -7.19 -1.23 -38.91
N LYS A 463 -6.78 -2.08 -39.86
CA LYS A 463 -7.27 -2.00 -41.25
C LYS A 463 -8.73 -2.41 -41.34
N SER A 464 -9.15 -3.37 -40.51
CA SER A 464 -10.55 -3.79 -40.36
C SER A 464 -10.92 -4.00 -38.89
N TRP A 465 -12.16 -3.68 -38.54
CA TRP A 465 -12.71 -3.79 -37.18
C TRP A 465 -14.03 -4.56 -37.20
N ASN A 466 -14.18 -5.50 -36.27
CA ASN A 466 -15.38 -6.30 -36.10
C ASN A 466 -16.04 -5.96 -34.76
N ASN A 467 -17.37 -5.86 -34.73
CA ASN A 467 -18.11 -5.80 -33.47
C ASN A 467 -18.06 -7.18 -32.79
N ALA A 468 -17.59 -7.20 -31.55
CA ALA A 468 -17.39 -8.36 -30.70
C ALA A 468 -18.17 -8.23 -29.38
N THR A 469 -19.21 -7.38 -29.34
CA THR A 469 -19.98 -7.09 -28.13
C THR A 469 -20.71 -8.34 -27.60
N PRO A 470 -20.57 -8.69 -26.31
CA PRO A 470 -21.34 -9.78 -25.70
C PRO A 470 -22.85 -9.50 -25.75
N ARG A 471 -23.65 -10.47 -26.21
CA ARG A 471 -25.12 -10.30 -26.34
C ARG A 471 -25.85 -10.12 -25.00
N GLU A 472 -25.31 -10.68 -23.92
CA GLU A 472 -25.87 -10.57 -22.56
C GLU A 472 -25.40 -9.31 -21.81
N MET A 473 -24.50 -8.52 -22.41
CA MET A 473 -24.06 -7.25 -21.82
C MET A 473 -25.19 -6.22 -21.93
N PRO A 474 -25.56 -5.52 -20.84
CA PRO A 474 -26.56 -4.46 -20.92
C PRO A 474 -26.14 -3.37 -21.91
N GLU A 475 -27.10 -2.79 -22.63
CA GLU A 475 -26.82 -1.63 -23.47
C GLU A 475 -26.37 -0.43 -22.61
N TRP A 476 -25.52 0.43 -23.17
CA TRP A 476 -24.98 1.61 -22.49
C TRP A 476 -24.09 1.30 -21.27
N SER A 477 -23.59 0.07 -21.18
CA SER A 477 -22.64 -0.31 -20.13
C SER A 477 -21.26 0.29 -20.39
N LEU A 478 -20.56 0.65 -19.31
CA LEU A 478 -19.15 1.01 -19.38
C LEU A 478 -18.30 -0.26 -19.50
N VAL A 479 -17.57 -0.43 -20.61
CA VAL A 479 -16.50 -1.43 -20.67
C VAL A 479 -15.29 -0.86 -19.93
N SER A 480 -15.21 -1.10 -18.63
CA SER A 480 -14.22 -0.49 -17.75
C SER A 480 -12.81 -0.98 -18.05
N LEU A 481 -12.67 -2.24 -18.48
CA LEU A 481 -11.37 -2.86 -18.72
C LEU A 481 -11.45 -4.08 -19.63
N ILE A 482 -10.43 -4.24 -20.47
CA ILE A 482 -10.20 -5.45 -21.28
C ILE A 482 -8.86 -6.06 -20.90
N GLU A 483 -8.86 -7.35 -20.58
CA GLU A 483 -7.65 -8.15 -20.38
C GLU A 483 -7.48 -9.11 -21.55
N ALA A 484 -6.56 -8.80 -22.47
CA ALA A 484 -6.17 -9.72 -23.52
C ALA A 484 -5.23 -10.78 -22.93
N SER A 485 -5.56 -12.06 -23.09
CA SER A 485 -4.87 -13.13 -22.36
C SER A 485 -3.37 -13.19 -22.70
N PRO A 486 -2.47 -13.27 -21.69
CA PRO A 486 -1.05 -13.58 -21.89
C PRO A 486 -0.79 -15.03 -22.28
N HIS A 487 -1.83 -15.85 -22.42
CA HIS A 487 -1.73 -17.30 -22.61
C HIS A 487 -2.31 -17.79 -23.93
N ASP A 488 -3.27 -17.07 -24.50
CA ASP A 488 -3.95 -17.46 -25.73
C ASP A 488 -4.46 -16.23 -26.49
N ALA A 489 -4.08 -16.08 -27.76
CA ALA A 489 -4.50 -14.96 -28.59
C ALA A 489 -6.02 -14.91 -28.81
N ALA A 490 -6.74 -16.04 -28.77
CA ALA A 490 -8.18 -16.08 -28.95
C ALA A 490 -8.98 -15.65 -27.70
N LYS A 491 -8.30 -15.50 -26.56
CA LYS A 491 -8.90 -15.34 -25.25
C LYS A 491 -8.80 -13.91 -24.72
N ALA A 492 -9.89 -13.42 -24.17
CA ALA A 492 -9.95 -12.14 -23.49
C ALA A 492 -11.02 -12.13 -22.39
N TYR A 493 -10.86 -11.21 -21.43
CA TYR A 493 -11.83 -10.94 -20.38
C TYR A 493 -12.27 -9.47 -20.41
N LEU A 494 -13.52 -9.23 -20.04
CA LEU A 494 -14.10 -7.91 -19.91
C LEU A 494 -14.56 -7.72 -18.47
N ALA A 495 -14.17 -6.61 -17.84
CA ALA A 495 -14.91 -6.04 -16.72
C ALA A 495 -15.90 -5.01 -17.27
N VAL A 496 -17.14 -5.07 -16.79
CA VAL A 496 -18.22 -4.19 -17.24
C VAL A 496 -18.89 -3.57 -16.03
N ASP A 497 -18.98 -2.25 -16.05
CA ASP A 497 -19.59 -1.45 -15.01
C ASP A 497 -20.92 -0.86 -15.51
N THR A 498 -21.97 -1.02 -14.70
CA THR A 498 -23.32 -0.57 -15.00
C THR A 498 -23.93 0.26 -13.87
N HIS A 499 -23.15 0.66 -12.86
CA HIS A 499 -23.69 1.40 -11.71
C HIS A 499 -24.29 2.75 -12.12
N LYS A 500 -23.74 3.38 -13.18
CA LYS A 500 -24.27 4.63 -13.75
C LYS A 500 -25.63 4.47 -14.46
N LEU A 501 -26.09 3.23 -14.62
CA LEU A 501 -27.43 2.87 -15.09
C LEU A 501 -28.34 2.39 -13.93
N ASP A 502 -27.92 2.59 -12.68
CA ASP A 502 -28.59 2.09 -11.48
C ASP A 502 -28.63 0.54 -11.40
N ILE A 503 -27.62 -0.13 -11.98
CA ILE A 503 -27.47 -1.58 -11.96
C ILE A 503 -26.17 -1.94 -11.23
N TYR A 504 -26.30 -2.55 -10.04
CA TYR A 504 -25.16 -2.83 -9.15
C TYR A 504 -24.61 -4.26 -9.21
N ARG A 505 -25.21 -5.13 -10.03
CA ARG A 505 -24.79 -6.53 -10.15
C ARG A 505 -23.48 -6.66 -10.94
N PRO A 506 -22.62 -7.63 -10.60
CA PRO A 506 -21.34 -7.78 -11.26
C PRO A 506 -21.49 -8.29 -12.70
N TYR A 507 -20.60 -7.82 -13.57
CA TYR A 507 -20.43 -8.35 -14.92
C TYR A 507 -18.96 -8.57 -15.24
N ILE A 508 -18.63 -9.83 -15.49
CA ILE A 508 -17.36 -10.24 -16.08
C ILE A 508 -17.70 -11.21 -17.20
N PHE A 509 -17.14 -10.97 -18.38
CA PHE A 509 -17.29 -11.85 -19.54
C PHE A 509 -15.95 -12.43 -19.96
N ARG A 510 -15.94 -13.68 -20.41
CA ARG A 510 -14.78 -14.36 -21.00
C ARG A 510 -15.12 -14.84 -22.41
N THR A 511 -14.21 -14.63 -23.35
CA THR A 511 -14.22 -15.27 -24.67
C THR A 511 -12.99 -16.17 -24.85
N ASN A 512 -13.09 -17.18 -25.70
CA ASN A 512 -11.97 -18.04 -26.11
C ASN A 512 -11.89 -18.18 -27.65
N ASP A 513 -12.60 -17.33 -28.40
CA ASP A 513 -12.78 -17.49 -29.85
C ASP A 513 -12.78 -16.16 -30.60
N PHE A 514 -11.99 -15.20 -30.12
CA PHE A 514 -11.90 -13.84 -30.67
C PHE A 514 -13.23 -13.09 -30.59
N GLY A 515 -13.99 -13.29 -29.51
CA GLY A 515 -15.19 -12.52 -29.19
C GLY A 515 -16.43 -12.95 -29.98
N LYS A 516 -16.40 -14.12 -30.64
CA LYS A 516 -17.58 -14.67 -31.33
C LYS A 516 -18.60 -15.18 -30.32
N THR A 517 -18.12 -15.76 -29.22
CA THR A 517 -18.94 -16.18 -28.09
C THR A 517 -18.35 -15.67 -26.77
N TRP A 518 -19.25 -15.43 -25.82
CA TRP A 518 -18.92 -14.91 -24.49
C TRP A 518 -19.63 -15.73 -23.42
N THR A 519 -18.95 -15.98 -22.32
CA THR A 519 -19.50 -16.61 -21.11
C THR A 519 -19.44 -15.59 -19.97
N LYS A 520 -20.56 -15.35 -19.30
CA LYS A 520 -20.59 -14.57 -18.07
C LYS A 520 -20.01 -15.39 -16.91
N ILE A 521 -19.01 -14.85 -16.22
CA ILE A 521 -18.19 -15.56 -15.23
C ILE A 521 -18.17 -14.81 -13.89
N VAL A 522 -19.31 -14.76 -13.20
CA VAL A 522 -19.52 -13.94 -11.98
C VAL A 522 -19.90 -14.75 -10.74
N ALA A 523 -19.96 -16.09 -10.86
CA ALA A 523 -20.37 -16.94 -9.75
C ALA A 523 -19.43 -16.78 -8.54
N GLY A 524 -19.99 -16.52 -7.36
CA GLY A 524 -19.23 -16.26 -6.13
C GLY A 524 -19.00 -14.77 -5.82
N LEU A 525 -19.26 -13.86 -6.77
CA LEU A 525 -19.30 -12.42 -6.49
C LEU A 525 -20.65 -12.01 -5.88
N PRO A 526 -20.68 -11.04 -4.94
CA PRO A 526 -21.93 -10.50 -4.40
C PRO A 526 -22.81 -9.80 -5.47
N GLU A 527 -24.13 -9.96 -5.40
CA GLU A 527 -25.08 -9.34 -6.35
C GLU A 527 -25.14 -7.81 -6.32
N ASN A 528 -24.58 -7.16 -5.30
CA ASN A 528 -24.58 -5.70 -5.13
C ASN A 528 -23.17 -5.10 -5.17
N THR A 529 -22.24 -5.74 -5.90
CA THR A 529 -20.92 -5.17 -6.19
C THR A 529 -20.67 -5.19 -7.68
N TYR A 530 -20.42 -4.03 -8.26
CA TYR A 530 -19.99 -3.92 -9.66
C TYR A 530 -18.46 -4.09 -9.76
N VAL A 531 -18.00 -4.36 -10.97
CA VAL A 531 -16.61 -4.75 -11.25
C VAL A 531 -15.94 -3.66 -12.06
N HIS A 532 -14.76 -3.23 -11.61
CA HIS A 532 -13.93 -2.22 -12.26
C HIS A 532 -12.83 -2.87 -13.10
N ALA A 533 -12.22 -3.93 -12.60
CA ALA A 533 -11.07 -4.58 -13.23
C ALA A 533 -11.11 -6.10 -13.14
N VAL A 534 -10.56 -6.76 -14.16
CA VAL A 534 -10.27 -8.20 -14.19
C VAL A 534 -8.89 -8.42 -14.81
N ARG A 535 -8.00 -9.17 -14.16
CA ARG A 535 -6.64 -9.45 -14.63
C ARG A 535 -6.37 -10.95 -14.61
N GLU A 536 -5.69 -11.45 -15.64
CA GLU A 536 -5.20 -12.82 -15.70
C GLU A 536 -3.73 -12.85 -15.26
N ASP A 537 -3.38 -13.81 -14.40
CA ASP A 537 -2.01 -14.00 -13.99
C ASP A 537 -1.14 -14.43 -15.20
N PRO A 538 -0.02 -13.76 -15.49
CA PRO A 538 0.80 -14.06 -16.66
C PRO A 538 1.58 -15.38 -16.55
N ARG A 539 1.65 -16.01 -15.37
CA ARG A 539 2.39 -17.26 -15.16
C ARG A 539 1.48 -18.49 -14.99
N ARG A 540 0.28 -18.32 -14.41
CA ARG A 540 -0.70 -19.38 -14.19
C ARG A 540 -1.98 -19.12 -15.01
N ARG A 541 -2.21 -19.98 -16.00
CA ARG A 541 -3.48 -20.05 -16.75
C ARG A 541 -4.65 -20.23 -15.80
N GLY A 542 -5.70 -19.43 -15.99
CA GLY A 542 -6.96 -19.52 -15.22
C GLY A 542 -6.90 -19.00 -13.79
N LEU A 543 -5.77 -18.44 -13.33
CA LEU A 543 -5.73 -17.65 -12.11
C LEU A 543 -6.09 -16.19 -12.45
N LEU A 544 -7.21 -15.71 -11.93
CA LEU A 544 -7.74 -14.38 -12.18
C LEU A 544 -7.87 -13.57 -10.91
N PHE A 545 -7.72 -12.25 -11.02
CA PHE A 545 -7.99 -11.28 -9.96
C PHE A 545 -9.03 -10.28 -10.45
N ALA A 546 -10.00 -9.92 -9.59
CA ALA A 546 -11.02 -8.92 -9.89
C ALA A 546 -11.01 -7.80 -8.85
N GLY A 547 -10.99 -6.55 -9.34
CA GLY A 547 -11.18 -5.35 -8.55
C GLY A 547 -12.65 -4.91 -8.61
N THR A 548 -13.27 -4.75 -7.46
CA THR A 548 -14.70 -4.42 -7.33
C THR A 548 -14.90 -3.20 -6.45
N GLU A 549 -16.15 -2.71 -6.38
CA GLU A 549 -16.52 -1.62 -5.48
C GLU A 549 -16.23 -1.91 -4.00
N THR A 550 -16.12 -3.18 -3.61
CA THR A 550 -16.01 -3.59 -2.20
C THR A 550 -14.67 -4.24 -1.83
N GLY A 551 -13.80 -4.50 -2.81
CA GLY A 551 -12.51 -5.14 -2.57
C GLY A 551 -12.04 -6.01 -3.73
N VAL A 552 -11.08 -6.90 -3.42
CA VAL A 552 -10.42 -7.78 -4.39
C VAL A 552 -10.94 -9.21 -4.26
N PHE A 553 -11.15 -9.88 -5.40
CA PHE A 553 -11.54 -11.29 -5.50
C PHE A 553 -10.53 -12.05 -6.35
N VAL A 554 -10.43 -13.37 -6.12
CA VAL A 554 -9.58 -14.29 -6.87
C VAL A 554 -10.41 -15.46 -7.39
N SER A 555 -10.08 -15.95 -8.59
CA SER A 555 -10.59 -17.20 -9.15
C SER A 555 -9.41 -18.08 -9.56
N PHE A 556 -9.49 -19.37 -9.25
CA PHE A 556 -8.46 -20.37 -9.59
C PHE A 556 -8.86 -21.27 -10.77
N ASP A 557 -10.04 -21.04 -11.32
CA ASP A 557 -10.76 -21.90 -12.27
C ASP A 557 -11.30 -21.10 -13.46
N ASP A 558 -10.53 -20.13 -13.92
CA ASP A 558 -10.80 -19.37 -15.14
C ASP A 558 -12.11 -18.55 -15.08
N GLY A 559 -12.46 -18.07 -13.88
CA GLY A 559 -13.65 -17.29 -13.59
C GLY A 559 -14.90 -18.14 -13.31
N ALA A 560 -14.81 -19.47 -13.30
CA ALA A 560 -15.97 -20.31 -12.99
C ALA A 560 -16.47 -20.07 -11.55
N ARG A 561 -15.58 -19.75 -10.61
CA ARG A 561 -15.92 -19.32 -9.25
C ARG A 561 -14.94 -18.30 -8.69
N TRP A 562 -15.49 -17.26 -8.06
CA TRP A 562 -14.75 -16.21 -7.35
C TRP A 562 -14.84 -16.38 -5.83
N GLN A 563 -13.79 -15.96 -5.14
CA GLN A 563 -13.69 -15.90 -3.68
C GLN A 563 -12.97 -14.63 -3.23
N PRO A 564 -13.27 -14.07 -2.04
CA PRO A 564 -12.64 -12.84 -1.58
C PRO A 564 -11.13 -13.02 -1.33
N LEU A 565 -10.35 -12.01 -1.69
CA LEU A 565 -8.91 -11.87 -1.41
C LEU A 565 -8.69 -10.55 -0.66
N GLN A 566 -9.31 -10.42 0.52
CA GLN A 566 -9.33 -9.15 1.27
C GLN A 566 -8.13 -8.98 2.21
N LEU A 567 -7.69 -10.05 2.90
CA LEU A 567 -6.61 -10.00 3.89
C LEU A 567 -6.74 -8.81 4.86
N ASN A 568 -5.78 -7.88 4.87
CA ASN A 568 -5.78 -6.64 5.67
C ASN A 568 -6.14 -5.39 4.85
N LEU A 569 -6.53 -5.53 3.58
CA LEU A 569 -7.04 -4.44 2.77
C LEU A 569 -8.41 -3.99 3.35
N PRO A 570 -8.66 -2.69 3.58
CA PRO A 570 -9.98 -2.21 3.97
C PRO A 570 -10.99 -2.38 2.84
N THR A 571 -12.29 -2.49 3.16
CA THR A 571 -13.36 -2.36 2.17
C THR A 571 -13.28 -0.98 1.52
N THR A 572 -12.96 -0.94 0.23
CA THR A 572 -12.76 0.28 -0.56
C THR A 572 -12.90 -0.07 -2.04
N PRO A 573 -13.28 0.89 -2.92
CA PRO A 573 -13.32 0.64 -4.35
C PRO A 573 -11.93 0.35 -4.91
N ILE A 574 -11.84 -0.66 -5.76
CA ILE A 574 -10.61 -1.09 -6.43
C ILE A 574 -10.76 -0.84 -7.93
N HIS A 575 -10.25 0.29 -8.41
CA HIS A 575 -10.45 0.69 -9.80
C HIS A 575 -9.53 -0.05 -10.78
N ASP A 576 -8.33 -0.46 -10.34
CA ASP A 576 -7.40 -1.19 -11.20
C ASP A 576 -6.46 -2.11 -10.40
N LEU A 577 -5.94 -3.12 -11.10
CA LEU A 577 -5.02 -4.12 -10.60
C LEU A 577 -3.90 -4.34 -11.61
N ARG A 578 -2.67 -4.60 -11.13
CA ARG A 578 -1.54 -5.00 -11.98
C ARG A 578 -0.77 -6.14 -11.34
N VAL A 579 -0.66 -7.26 -12.06
CA VAL A 579 0.28 -8.32 -11.67
C VAL A 579 1.67 -7.93 -12.17
N LYS A 580 2.61 -7.67 -11.26
CA LYS A 580 4.00 -7.33 -11.56
C LYS A 580 4.92 -8.38 -10.96
N ASP A 581 5.55 -9.17 -11.82
CA ASP A 581 6.38 -10.32 -11.43
C ASP A 581 5.65 -11.30 -10.49
N ASP A 582 5.91 -11.20 -9.19
CA ASP A 582 5.33 -12.00 -8.13
C ASP A 582 4.42 -11.17 -7.21
N ASP A 583 4.15 -9.91 -7.51
CA ASP A 583 3.30 -9.02 -6.72
C ASP A 583 1.98 -8.72 -7.43
N LEU A 584 0.94 -8.43 -6.64
CA LEU A 584 -0.31 -7.83 -7.12
C LEU A 584 -0.41 -6.40 -6.57
N VAL A 585 -0.25 -5.41 -7.47
CA VAL A 585 -0.39 -3.98 -7.17
C VAL A 585 -1.85 -3.58 -7.34
N VAL A 586 -2.38 -2.82 -6.38
CA VAL A 586 -3.79 -2.48 -6.25
C VAL A 586 -3.94 -0.96 -6.21
N ALA A 587 -4.66 -0.40 -7.19
CA ALA A 587 -5.12 0.99 -7.17
C ALA A 587 -6.45 1.05 -6.42
N THR A 588 -6.42 1.62 -5.21
CA THR A 588 -7.63 1.90 -4.47
C THR A 588 -8.11 3.32 -4.77
N HIS A 589 -9.41 3.52 -4.71
CA HIS A 589 -10.02 4.85 -4.77
C HIS A 589 -10.27 5.35 -3.34
N GLY A 590 -9.22 5.87 -2.68
CA GLY A 590 -9.32 6.51 -1.36
C GLY A 590 -8.49 5.88 -0.25
N ARG A 591 -7.64 4.88 -0.54
CA ARG A 591 -6.75 4.21 0.43
C ARG A 591 -5.32 3.99 -0.10
N SER A 592 -4.88 4.83 -1.05
CA SER A 592 -3.55 4.77 -1.69
C SER A 592 -3.27 3.47 -2.48
N PHE A 593 -2.05 3.29 -2.97
CA PHE A 593 -1.63 2.01 -3.53
C PHE A 593 -1.42 0.96 -2.44
N TRP A 594 -1.80 -0.29 -2.74
CA TRP A 594 -1.47 -1.46 -1.94
C TRP A 594 -0.72 -2.47 -2.80
N ILE A 595 0.20 -3.22 -2.20
CA ILE A 595 0.91 -4.30 -2.87
C ILE A 595 0.74 -5.56 -2.03
N LEU A 596 0.14 -6.59 -2.62
CA LEU A 596 0.21 -7.94 -2.07
C LEU A 596 1.57 -8.51 -2.50
N ASP A 597 2.55 -8.35 -1.61
CA ASP A 597 3.90 -8.86 -1.79
C ASP A 597 3.87 -10.39 -1.79
N ASN A 598 4.13 -10.96 -2.97
CA ASN A 598 4.21 -12.40 -3.26
C ASN A 598 2.86 -13.15 -3.40
N VAL A 599 2.35 -13.25 -4.63
CA VAL A 599 1.24 -14.11 -5.08
C VAL A 599 1.64 -15.56 -5.37
N THR A 600 2.91 -15.93 -5.18
CA THR A 600 3.42 -17.28 -5.51
C THR A 600 2.67 -18.42 -4.80
N PRO A 601 2.21 -18.28 -3.54
CA PRO A 601 1.33 -19.28 -2.93
C PRO A 601 0.01 -19.46 -3.68
N LEU A 602 -0.58 -18.37 -4.19
CA LEU A 602 -1.81 -18.43 -5.00
C LEU A 602 -1.55 -19.14 -6.34
N ARG A 603 -0.38 -18.95 -6.95
CA ARG A 603 0.00 -19.68 -8.19
C ARG A 603 0.17 -21.18 -7.99
N GLN A 604 0.50 -21.62 -6.79
CA GLN A 604 0.72 -23.05 -6.48
C GLN A 604 -0.51 -23.74 -5.89
N LEU A 605 -1.53 -22.99 -5.47
CA LEU A 605 -2.71 -23.57 -4.84
C LEU A 605 -3.56 -24.38 -5.84
N ASP A 606 -3.66 -25.68 -5.63
CA ASP A 606 -4.57 -26.58 -6.33
C ASP A 606 -5.35 -27.48 -5.34
N GLU A 607 -6.17 -28.39 -5.85
CA GLU A 607 -6.93 -29.31 -5.01
C GLU A 607 -6.06 -30.22 -4.13
N ASN A 608 -4.87 -30.60 -4.59
CA ASN A 608 -3.97 -31.47 -3.84
C ASN A 608 -3.32 -30.68 -2.69
N VAL A 609 -2.87 -29.46 -2.97
CA VAL A 609 -2.32 -28.54 -1.98
C VAL A 609 -3.37 -28.20 -0.92
N ALA A 610 -4.60 -27.91 -1.32
CA ALA A 610 -5.69 -27.58 -0.39
C ALA A 610 -6.09 -28.75 0.54
N LYS A 611 -5.88 -30.00 0.11
CA LYS A 611 -6.20 -31.22 0.90
C LYS A 611 -5.03 -31.68 1.77
N ALA A 612 -3.79 -31.26 1.47
CA ALA A 612 -2.59 -31.69 2.16
C ALA A 612 -2.57 -31.24 3.63
N ASP A 613 -2.05 -32.10 4.53
CA ASP A 613 -1.91 -31.74 5.94
C ASP A 613 -0.79 -30.69 6.15
N VAL A 614 0.25 -30.76 5.32
CA VAL A 614 1.38 -29.82 5.29
C VAL A 614 1.78 -29.59 3.84
N HIS A 615 2.00 -28.33 3.47
CA HIS A 615 2.55 -27.97 2.16
C HIS A 615 3.62 -26.89 2.31
N LEU A 616 4.81 -27.14 1.77
CA LEU A 616 5.87 -26.13 1.63
C LEU A 616 5.78 -25.57 0.21
N TYR A 617 5.48 -24.28 0.09
CA TYR A 617 5.42 -23.62 -1.21
C TYR A 617 6.83 -23.39 -1.74
N GLN A 618 7.01 -23.49 -3.05
CA GLN A 618 8.22 -23.02 -3.72
C GLN A 618 8.35 -21.50 -3.53
N PRO A 619 9.43 -21.01 -2.90
CA PRO A 619 9.68 -19.58 -2.73
C PRO A 619 9.84 -18.86 -4.07
N ALA A 620 9.38 -17.60 -4.13
CA ALA A 620 9.77 -16.68 -5.21
C ALA A 620 11.29 -16.40 -5.15
N PRO A 621 11.94 -16.05 -6.27
CA PRO A 621 13.34 -15.63 -6.25
C PRO A 621 13.55 -14.43 -5.32
N ALA A 622 14.53 -14.55 -4.41
CA ALA A 622 14.88 -13.48 -3.48
C ALA A 622 16.01 -12.62 -4.06
N TYR A 623 15.93 -11.31 -3.95
CA TYR A 623 17.05 -10.43 -4.29
C TYR A 623 17.94 -10.22 -3.07
N ARG A 624 19.26 -10.24 -3.28
CA ARG A 624 20.27 -9.88 -2.28
C ARG A 624 20.31 -8.37 -2.06
N PHE A 625 19.17 -7.78 -1.70
CA PHE A 625 19.10 -6.37 -1.34
C PHE A 625 19.77 -6.13 0.02
N ARG A 626 20.45 -4.99 0.14
CA ARG A 626 20.93 -4.54 1.44
C ARG A 626 19.76 -4.00 2.25
N GLY A 627 19.67 -4.41 3.51
CA GLY A 627 18.70 -3.86 4.46
C GLY A 627 19.08 -2.44 4.87
N PRO A 628 18.16 -1.69 5.49
CA PRO A 628 18.44 -0.34 5.96
C PRO A 628 19.58 -0.34 6.99
N GLY A 629 20.52 0.60 6.87
CA GLY A 629 21.62 0.74 7.81
C GLY A 629 21.17 1.21 9.20
N PHE A 630 20.25 2.18 9.24
CA PHE A 630 19.65 2.73 10.45
C PHE A 630 18.17 3.02 10.20
N VAL A 631 17.28 2.51 11.07
CA VAL A 631 15.84 2.78 11.03
C VAL A 631 15.52 3.67 12.22
N ILE A 632 14.90 4.83 11.98
CA ILE A 632 14.41 5.72 13.04
C ILE A 632 13.10 5.12 13.57
N PRO A 633 13.02 4.69 14.84
CA PRO A 633 11.77 4.17 15.41
C PRO A 633 10.65 5.20 15.29
N GLY A 634 9.48 4.78 14.77
CA GLY A 634 8.30 5.64 14.61
C GLY A 634 8.17 6.32 13.25
N ALA A 635 9.20 6.29 12.39
CA ALA A 635 9.14 6.84 11.03
C ALA A 635 8.15 6.08 10.14
N GLU A 636 7.91 4.79 10.42
CA GLU A 636 6.96 3.93 9.72
C GLU A 636 5.49 4.32 9.92
N ARG A 637 5.15 5.09 10.97
CA ARG A 637 3.76 5.38 11.33
C ARG A 637 2.99 6.19 10.29
N LEU A 638 3.70 6.90 9.41
CA LEU A 638 3.15 7.72 8.32
C LEU A 638 3.72 7.32 6.95
N ALA A 639 4.33 6.14 6.84
CA ALA A 639 5.02 5.68 5.63
C ALA A 639 4.45 4.33 5.15
N GLY A 640 4.63 4.04 3.86
CA GLY A 640 4.42 2.70 3.32
C GLY A 640 5.46 1.73 3.87
N LEU A 641 5.04 0.49 4.11
CA LEU A 641 5.95 -0.56 4.56
C LEU A 641 6.74 -1.12 3.38
N ASN A 642 8.03 -1.36 3.57
CA ASN A 642 8.79 -2.14 2.60
C ASN A 642 8.37 -3.61 2.63
N PRO A 643 8.50 -4.34 1.49
CA PRO A 643 8.44 -5.79 1.51
C PRO A 643 9.56 -6.37 2.42
N PRO A 644 9.35 -7.52 3.06
CA PRO A 644 10.36 -8.15 3.90
C PRO A 644 11.71 -8.32 3.20
N THR A 645 12.81 -8.14 3.93
CA THR A 645 14.16 -8.29 3.38
C THR A 645 14.63 -9.73 3.52
N GLY A 646 14.78 -10.44 2.41
CA GLY A 646 15.29 -11.80 2.36
C GLY A 646 14.43 -12.73 1.51
N ALA A 647 14.58 -14.03 1.70
CA ALA A 647 13.76 -15.02 1.02
C ALA A 647 12.52 -15.36 1.84
N ILE A 648 11.35 -15.17 1.23
CA ILE A 648 10.06 -15.50 1.82
C ILE A 648 9.79 -16.99 1.63
N VAL A 649 9.72 -17.73 2.74
CA VAL A 649 9.38 -19.15 2.77
C VAL A 649 7.98 -19.29 3.36
N ASP A 650 7.02 -19.59 2.50
CA ASP A 650 5.63 -19.81 2.86
C ASP A 650 5.35 -21.32 3.00
N TYR A 651 4.57 -21.72 4.01
CA TYR A 651 4.09 -23.08 4.18
C TYR A 651 2.70 -23.09 4.82
N ALA A 652 1.88 -24.08 4.47
CA ALA A 652 0.56 -24.26 5.05
C ALA A 652 0.54 -25.46 6.00
N LEU A 653 -0.11 -25.29 7.15
CA LEU A 653 -0.44 -26.34 8.10
C LEU A 653 -1.96 -26.47 8.19
N LYS A 654 -2.52 -27.65 7.95
CA LYS A 654 -3.98 -27.83 8.04
C LYS A 654 -4.52 -27.62 9.45
N THR A 655 -3.74 -27.96 10.46
CA THR A 655 -4.04 -27.74 11.87
C THR A 655 -2.82 -27.12 12.54
N ALA A 656 -3.04 -26.24 13.51
CA ALA A 656 -1.97 -25.74 14.35
C ALA A 656 -1.28 -26.90 15.08
N THR A 657 0.01 -26.76 15.38
CA THR A 657 0.78 -27.80 16.07
C THR A 657 1.60 -27.24 17.22
N GLN A 658 1.74 -28.03 18.28
CA GLN A 658 2.66 -27.75 19.38
C GLN A 658 3.97 -28.56 19.25
N ASP A 659 4.02 -29.49 18.29
CA ASP A 659 5.22 -30.24 17.99
C ASP A 659 6.29 -29.31 17.41
N GLU A 660 7.56 -29.65 17.67
CA GLU A 660 8.67 -28.93 17.07
C GLU A 660 8.66 -29.12 15.55
N ILE A 661 8.68 -28.00 14.83
CA ILE A 661 8.95 -27.95 13.40
C ILE A 661 10.30 -27.29 13.17
N THR A 662 11.00 -27.68 12.11
CA THR A 662 12.28 -27.09 11.76
C THR A 662 12.35 -26.71 10.30
N LEU A 663 13.01 -25.60 10.00
CA LEU A 663 13.31 -25.15 8.65
C LEU A 663 14.84 -25.14 8.47
N GLU A 664 15.33 -25.97 7.56
CA GLU A 664 16.73 -26.03 7.16
C GLU A 664 16.89 -25.33 5.81
N ILE A 665 17.82 -24.38 5.72
CA ILE A 665 18.27 -23.82 4.45
C ILE A 665 19.54 -24.57 4.05
N LEU A 666 19.57 -25.07 2.82
CA LEU A 666 20.70 -25.80 2.25
C LEU A 666 21.24 -25.05 1.03
N ASP A 667 22.55 -25.13 0.80
CA ASP A 667 23.17 -24.58 -0.42
C ASP A 667 22.95 -25.49 -1.64
N GLY A 668 23.47 -25.07 -2.80
CA GLY A 668 23.38 -25.83 -4.05
C GLY A 668 24.04 -27.21 -4.01
N GLN A 669 24.90 -27.48 -3.02
CA GLN A 669 25.53 -28.78 -2.77
C GLN A 669 24.80 -29.60 -1.69
N GLY A 670 23.69 -29.09 -1.13
CA GLY A 670 22.92 -29.76 -0.07
C GLY A 670 23.53 -29.60 1.33
N LYS A 671 24.51 -28.71 1.51
CA LYS A 671 25.13 -28.45 2.80
C LYS A 671 24.31 -27.44 3.59
N LEU A 672 24.19 -27.68 4.90
CA LEU A 672 23.43 -26.82 5.80
C LEU A 672 24.01 -25.41 5.86
N VAL A 673 23.17 -24.42 5.55
CA VAL A 673 23.43 -22.98 5.64
C VAL A 673 23.00 -22.46 7.00
N ARG A 674 21.74 -22.72 7.37
CA ARG A 674 21.14 -22.30 8.65
C ARG A 674 19.93 -23.18 8.98
N LYS A 675 19.64 -23.36 10.27
CA LYS A 675 18.49 -24.10 10.78
C LYS A 675 17.69 -23.24 11.74
N TYR A 676 16.36 -23.29 11.61
CA TYR A 676 15.39 -22.61 12.45
C TYR A 676 14.44 -23.61 13.09
N THR A 677 13.86 -23.27 14.23
CA THR A 677 12.95 -24.14 15.00
C THR A 677 11.73 -23.36 15.50
N SER A 678 10.59 -24.04 15.66
CA SER A 678 9.43 -23.48 16.39
C SER A 678 9.58 -23.58 17.91
N ARG A 679 10.61 -24.25 18.43
CA ARG A 679 10.84 -24.32 19.87
C ARG A 679 11.28 -22.96 20.39
N LYS A 680 10.59 -22.45 21.42
CA LYS A 680 11.02 -21.24 22.12
C LYS A 680 12.39 -21.48 22.75
N MET A 681 13.39 -20.76 22.28
CA MET A 681 14.71 -20.76 22.92
C MET A 681 14.67 -19.76 24.08
N GLU A 682 14.98 -20.22 25.29
CA GLU A 682 15.25 -19.32 26.42
C GLU A 682 16.61 -18.66 26.20
N GLU A 683 16.69 -17.65 25.34
CA GLU A 683 17.81 -16.72 25.36
C GLU A 683 17.51 -15.67 26.43
N ALA A 684 18.20 -15.77 27.58
CA ALA A 684 18.26 -14.70 28.57
C ALA A 684 19.16 -13.56 28.03
N GLU A 685 18.76 -12.92 26.93
CA GLU A 685 19.37 -11.64 26.57
C GLU A 685 18.79 -10.55 27.48
N PRO A 686 19.63 -9.68 28.07
CA PRO A 686 19.13 -8.55 28.84
C PRO A 686 18.25 -7.66 27.92
N PRO A 687 17.22 -7.01 28.47
CA PRO A 687 16.39 -6.10 27.68
C PRO A 687 17.26 -5.09 26.96
N SER A 688 17.07 -4.98 25.64
CA SER A 688 17.81 -4.02 24.83
C SER A 688 17.53 -2.60 25.32
N GLU A 689 18.56 -1.75 25.37
CA GLU A 689 18.40 -0.30 25.60
C GLU A 689 17.46 0.35 24.57
N PHE A 690 17.28 -0.29 23.41
CA PHE A 690 16.33 0.10 22.35
C PHE A 690 15.34 -1.04 22.09
N PRO A 691 14.34 -1.24 22.96
CA PRO A 691 13.38 -2.33 22.83
C PRO A 691 12.54 -2.22 21.55
N GLU A 692 12.38 -1.02 20.99
CA GLU A 692 11.65 -0.76 19.74
C GLU A 692 12.42 -1.25 18.49
N LEU A 693 13.72 -1.53 18.61
CA LEU A 693 14.55 -2.13 17.56
C LEU A 693 14.64 -3.66 17.68
N HIS A 694 13.85 -4.29 18.57
CA HIS A 694 13.80 -5.75 18.66
C HIS A 694 13.25 -6.34 17.35
N ARG A 695 14.02 -7.26 16.75
CA ARG A 695 13.48 -8.13 15.72
C ARG A 695 12.55 -9.16 16.38
N PRO A 696 11.50 -9.61 15.67
CA PRO A 696 10.75 -10.77 16.11
C PRO A 696 11.70 -11.96 16.39
N PRO A 697 11.37 -12.82 17.36
CA PRO A 697 12.19 -14.01 17.63
C PRO A 697 12.36 -14.85 16.36
N ASP A 698 13.53 -15.49 16.20
CA ASP A 698 13.84 -16.47 15.14
C ASP A 698 13.05 -17.79 15.34
N GLN A 699 11.74 -17.68 15.54
CA GLN A 699 10.84 -18.79 15.82
C GLN A 699 9.91 -19.01 14.63
N LEU A 700 9.78 -20.27 14.22
CA LEU A 700 8.82 -20.63 13.16
C LEU A 700 7.38 -20.56 13.69
N PRO A 701 6.46 -19.87 13.00
CA PRO A 701 5.05 -19.90 13.34
C PRO A 701 4.44 -21.30 13.15
N THR A 702 3.44 -21.65 13.96
CA THR A 702 2.87 -23.02 13.99
C THR A 702 1.34 -23.00 13.92
N GLU A 703 0.78 -21.93 13.36
CA GLU A 703 -0.66 -21.68 13.29
C GLU A 703 -1.32 -22.52 12.20
N ALA A 704 -2.63 -22.75 12.31
CA ALA A 704 -3.40 -23.34 11.23
C ALA A 704 -3.52 -22.35 10.05
N GLY A 705 -3.41 -22.86 8.82
CA GLY A 705 -3.43 -22.07 7.59
C GLY A 705 -2.02 -21.72 7.07
N LEU A 706 -1.94 -20.62 6.33
CA LEU A 706 -0.68 -20.14 5.73
C LEU A 706 0.21 -19.50 6.79
N ASN A 707 1.45 -19.95 6.85
CA ASN A 707 2.52 -19.48 7.72
C ASN A 707 3.66 -18.95 6.85
N ARG A 708 4.29 -17.85 7.28
CA ARG A 708 5.39 -17.19 6.56
C ARG A 708 6.62 -17.08 7.46
N TYR A 709 7.78 -17.46 6.93
CA TYR A 709 9.07 -17.18 7.55
C TYR A 709 10.00 -16.50 6.54
N VAL A 710 10.80 -15.53 7.00
CA VAL A 710 11.71 -14.76 6.13
C VAL A 710 13.14 -15.11 6.49
N TRP A 711 13.83 -15.83 5.60
CA TRP A 711 15.26 -16.06 5.73
C TRP A 711 16.00 -14.79 5.33
N ASP A 712 16.75 -14.20 6.27
CA ASP A 712 17.58 -13.00 6.10
C ASP A 712 18.79 -13.17 5.15
N LEU A 713 18.84 -14.29 4.42
CA LEU A 713 19.92 -14.70 3.52
C LEU A 713 21.26 -14.91 4.23
N ARG A 714 21.30 -15.05 5.56
CA ARG A 714 22.55 -15.24 6.30
C ARG A 714 22.78 -16.69 6.68
N TYR A 715 24.04 -17.09 6.63
CA TYR A 715 24.53 -18.32 7.23
C TYR A 715 24.43 -18.26 8.75
N ALA A 716 24.66 -19.39 9.42
CA ALA A 716 24.71 -19.41 10.88
C ALA A 716 25.68 -18.34 11.45
N PRO A 717 25.27 -17.61 12.51
CA PRO A 717 26.15 -16.67 13.19
C PRO A 717 27.30 -17.39 13.92
N PRO A 718 28.36 -16.67 14.34
CA PRO A 718 29.34 -17.25 15.26
C PRO A 718 28.71 -17.55 16.63
N SER A 719 29.35 -18.41 17.42
CA SER A 719 28.97 -18.66 18.81
C SER A 719 28.82 -17.35 19.61
N LYS A 720 27.84 -17.27 20.51
CA LYS A 720 27.63 -16.11 21.41
C LYS A 720 28.18 -16.38 22.81
N VAL A 721 28.46 -15.33 23.56
CA VAL A 721 28.78 -15.37 24.99
C VAL A 721 27.61 -14.72 25.75
N PRO A 722 26.90 -15.44 26.63
CA PRO A 722 25.75 -14.89 27.35
C PRO A 722 26.09 -13.61 28.12
N GLY A 723 25.25 -12.58 27.93
CA GLY A 723 25.37 -11.27 28.59
C GLY A 723 26.56 -10.42 28.15
N ALA A 724 27.27 -10.78 27.08
CA ALA A 724 28.35 -9.95 26.54
C ALA A 724 27.81 -8.77 25.73
N VAL A 725 28.48 -7.61 25.84
CA VAL A 725 28.24 -6.44 25.00
C VAL A 725 29.11 -6.55 23.74
N TYR A 726 28.53 -6.34 22.56
CA TYR A 726 29.21 -6.39 21.28
C TYR A 726 29.09 -5.04 20.55
N TRP A 727 30.07 -4.16 20.72
CA TRP A 727 30.06 -2.83 20.08
C TRP A 727 30.64 -2.84 18.68
N GLY A 728 31.62 -3.71 18.42
CA GLY A 728 32.22 -3.90 17.09
C GLY A 728 31.27 -4.47 16.02
N GLY A 729 30.00 -4.71 16.34
CA GLY A 729 29.00 -5.30 15.46
C GLY A 729 28.36 -6.54 16.08
N ARG A 730 27.11 -6.82 15.73
CA ARG A 730 26.40 -8.00 16.24
C ARG A 730 27.03 -9.29 15.69
N PRO A 731 27.01 -10.40 16.44
CA PRO A 731 27.40 -11.72 15.95
C PRO A 731 26.40 -12.20 14.89
N VAL A 732 26.64 -11.83 13.62
CA VAL A 732 25.84 -12.23 12.47
C VAL A 732 26.63 -13.17 11.58
N GLY A 733 25.93 -14.06 10.86
CA GLY A 733 26.57 -14.94 9.88
C GLY A 733 26.76 -14.26 8.53
N PRO A 734 27.69 -14.75 7.68
CA PRO A 734 27.93 -14.21 6.34
C PRO A 734 26.70 -14.26 5.45
N LEU A 735 26.55 -13.26 4.58
CA LEU A 735 25.46 -13.13 3.63
C LEU A 735 25.66 -14.08 2.45
N ALA A 736 24.61 -14.80 2.07
CA ALA A 736 24.62 -15.83 1.04
C ALA A 736 24.84 -15.28 -0.37
N VAL A 737 25.76 -15.90 -1.12
CA VAL A 737 26.09 -15.51 -2.51
C VAL A 737 24.90 -15.82 -3.44
N PRO A 738 24.60 -14.97 -4.44
CA PRO A 738 23.59 -15.29 -5.46
C PRO A 738 23.81 -16.68 -6.10
N GLY A 739 22.74 -17.45 -6.21
CA GLY A 739 22.78 -18.84 -6.63
C GLY A 739 21.58 -19.66 -6.18
N THR A 740 21.71 -20.97 -6.29
CA THR A 740 20.68 -21.95 -5.93
C THR A 740 20.84 -22.46 -4.51
N TYR A 741 19.71 -22.59 -3.82
CA TYR A 741 19.55 -23.05 -2.45
C TYR A 741 18.31 -23.94 -2.36
N GLN A 742 18.08 -24.54 -1.20
CA GLN A 742 16.87 -25.30 -0.91
C GLN A 742 16.34 -24.96 0.49
N ALA A 743 15.03 -24.84 0.61
CA ALA A 743 14.33 -24.80 1.89
C ALA A 743 13.79 -26.20 2.20
N LYS A 744 14.09 -26.72 3.38
CA LYS A 744 13.62 -28.02 3.86
C LYS A 744 12.86 -27.86 5.17
N LEU A 745 11.55 -28.04 5.13
CA LEU A 745 10.67 -27.99 6.28
C LEU A 745 10.45 -29.40 6.83
N ALA A 746 10.65 -29.60 8.13
CA ALA A 746 10.31 -30.84 8.82
C ALA A 746 9.16 -30.61 9.79
N VAL A 747 8.10 -31.42 9.66
CA VAL A 747 6.88 -31.38 10.49
C VAL A 747 6.47 -32.80 10.83
N ALA A 748 6.28 -33.12 12.11
CA ALA A 748 5.81 -34.44 12.58
C ALA A 748 6.59 -35.62 11.97
N GLY A 749 7.92 -35.50 11.86
CA GLY A 749 8.81 -36.53 11.31
C GLY A 749 8.81 -36.66 9.78
N LYS A 750 8.00 -35.89 9.05
CA LYS A 750 8.04 -35.78 7.58
C LYS A 750 8.88 -34.59 7.15
N SER A 751 9.54 -34.68 6.00
CA SER A 751 10.34 -33.61 5.41
C SER A 751 9.79 -33.19 4.05
N TYR A 752 9.74 -31.90 3.81
CA TYR A 752 9.27 -31.25 2.59
C TYR A 752 10.38 -30.34 2.10
N THR A 753 10.75 -30.42 0.82
CA THR A 753 11.85 -29.62 0.26
C THR A 753 11.36 -28.82 -0.94
N ALA A 754 11.79 -27.57 -1.03
CA ALA A 754 11.51 -26.69 -2.15
C ALA A 754 12.80 -25.97 -2.62
N PRO A 755 13.01 -25.79 -3.94
CA PRO A 755 14.14 -25.03 -4.46
C PRO A 755 13.97 -23.54 -4.16
N LEU A 756 15.07 -22.84 -3.92
CA LEU A 756 15.11 -21.41 -3.62
C LEU A 756 16.23 -20.76 -4.44
N GLU A 757 15.96 -19.60 -5.04
CA GLU A 757 16.94 -18.84 -5.82
C GLU A 757 17.25 -17.51 -5.14
N ILE A 758 18.53 -17.17 -5.05
CA ILE A 758 18.99 -15.82 -4.70
C ILE A 758 19.54 -15.13 -5.95
N LYS A 759 18.96 -14.00 -6.32
CA LYS A 759 19.42 -13.12 -7.41
C LYS A 759 20.29 -11.99 -6.87
N ALA A 760 21.25 -11.56 -7.66
CA ALA A 760 22.03 -10.36 -7.37
C ALA A 760 21.13 -9.12 -7.47
N ASP A 761 21.43 -8.08 -6.69
CA ASP A 761 20.84 -6.76 -6.90
C ASP A 761 21.29 -6.24 -8.28
N PRO A 762 20.38 -6.05 -9.25
CA PRO A 762 20.74 -5.66 -10.60
C PRO A 762 21.31 -4.22 -10.69
N ARG A 763 21.22 -3.43 -9.61
CA ARG A 763 21.84 -2.10 -9.51
C ARG A 763 23.34 -2.19 -9.23
N VAL A 764 23.82 -3.34 -8.77
CA VAL A 764 25.22 -3.57 -8.38
C VAL A 764 26.00 -4.22 -9.51
N GLN A 765 27.23 -3.74 -9.74
CA GLN A 765 28.11 -4.21 -10.84
C GLN A 765 29.12 -5.30 -10.40
N ALA A 766 29.13 -5.69 -9.13
CA ALA A 766 30.04 -6.71 -8.62
C ALA A 766 29.78 -8.07 -9.28
N SER A 767 30.86 -8.75 -9.67
CA SER A 767 30.75 -10.08 -10.26
C SER A 767 30.42 -11.13 -9.21
N ARG A 768 29.86 -12.27 -9.61
CA ARG A 768 29.68 -13.43 -8.71
C ARG A 768 30.99 -13.86 -8.07
N ALA A 769 32.12 -13.75 -8.77
CA ALA A 769 33.44 -14.09 -8.24
C ALA A 769 33.87 -13.13 -7.12
N ASP A 770 33.51 -11.84 -7.22
CA ASP A 770 33.79 -10.85 -6.18
C ASP A 770 32.97 -11.13 -4.91
N LEU A 771 31.68 -11.43 -5.09
CA LEU A 771 30.80 -11.83 -3.97
C LEU A 771 31.23 -13.15 -3.33
N GLN A 772 31.79 -14.07 -4.12
CA GLN A 772 32.36 -15.32 -3.61
C GLN A 772 33.59 -15.05 -2.73
N LYS A 773 34.53 -14.19 -3.16
CA LYS A 773 35.68 -13.77 -2.34
C LYS A 773 35.24 -13.09 -1.05
N GLN A 774 34.20 -12.25 -1.13
CA GLN A 774 33.61 -11.61 0.05
C GLN A 774 33.08 -12.65 1.04
N PHE A 775 32.27 -13.58 0.54
CA PHE A 775 31.70 -14.65 1.35
C PHE A 775 32.78 -15.52 2.00
N GLU A 776 33.82 -15.90 1.25
CA GLU A 776 34.92 -16.72 1.77
C GLU A 776 35.68 -16.04 2.91
N LEU A 777 36.00 -14.75 2.77
CA LEU A 777 36.65 -14.01 3.84
C LEU A 777 35.71 -13.82 5.05
N ALA A 778 34.43 -13.52 4.82
CA ALA A 778 33.44 -13.38 5.89
C ALA A 778 33.25 -14.69 6.68
N ILE A 779 33.25 -15.84 5.99
CA ILE A 779 33.24 -17.19 6.60
C ILE A 779 34.47 -17.40 7.48
N GLN A 780 35.66 -17.06 7.00
CA GLN A 780 36.89 -17.17 7.78
C GLN A 780 36.87 -16.29 9.03
N ILE A 781 36.35 -15.06 8.92
CA ILE A 781 36.18 -14.14 10.05
C ILE A 781 35.17 -14.70 11.06
N ARG A 782 34.01 -15.20 10.59
CA ARG A 782 32.98 -15.84 11.43
C ARG A 782 33.58 -17.01 12.20
N ASP A 783 34.26 -17.94 11.52
CA ASP A 783 34.80 -19.15 12.16
C ASP A 783 35.84 -18.82 13.21
N ARG A 784 36.72 -17.86 12.90
CA ARG A 784 37.72 -17.36 13.85
C ARG A 784 37.08 -16.70 15.07
N THR A 785 36.01 -15.93 14.86
CA THR A 785 35.23 -15.30 15.93
C THR A 785 34.53 -16.35 16.79
N SER A 786 33.93 -17.38 16.18
CA SER A 786 33.29 -18.49 16.90
C SER A 786 34.28 -19.23 17.80
N ALA A 787 35.46 -19.56 17.28
CA ALA A 787 36.51 -20.23 18.05
C ALA A 787 36.96 -19.39 19.26
N ALA A 788 37.09 -18.07 19.09
CA ALA A 788 37.41 -17.16 20.20
C ALA A 788 36.32 -17.15 21.28
N LEU A 789 35.05 -17.05 20.88
CA LEU A 789 33.91 -16.97 21.81
C LEU A 789 33.60 -18.32 22.48
N GLU A 790 33.82 -19.44 21.82
CA GLU A 790 33.76 -20.77 22.41
C GLU A 790 34.83 -20.97 23.47
N ALA A 791 36.07 -20.52 23.22
CA ALA A 791 37.12 -20.56 24.24
C ALA A 791 36.76 -19.71 25.46
N VAL A 792 36.15 -18.53 25.27
CA VAL A 792 35.61 -17.71 26.37
C VAL A 792 34.54 -18.46 27.15
N ASN A 793 33.58 -19.11 26.48
CA ASN A 793 32.53 -19.89 27.13
C ASN A 793 33.12 -21.07 27.94
N GLN A 794 34.10 -21.78 27.38
CA GLN A 794 34.83 -22.84 28.08
C GLN A 794 35.58 -22.31 29.31
N ILE A 795 36.25 -21.16 29.19
CA ILE A 795 36.93 -20.50 30.30
C ILE A 795 35.93 -20.12 31.41
N ARG A 796 34.79 -19.51 31.06
CA ARG A 796 33.76 -19.13 32.04
C ARG A 796 33.14 -20.34 32.73
N ALA A 797 32.86 -21.41 31.99
CA ALA A 797 32.35 -22.66 32.55
C ALA A 797 33.36 -23.30 33.52
N LEU A 798 34.64 -23.38 33.13
CA LEU A 798 35.68 -23.91 34.00
C LEU A 798 35.91 -23.01 35.23
N ARG A 799 35.83 -21.68 35.08
CA ARG A 799 35.94 -20.74 36.20
C ARG A 799 34.83 -20.93 37.22
N ALA A 800 33.59 -21.17 36.78
CA ALA A 800 32.50 -21.49 37.69
C ALA A 800 32.78 -22.76 38.51
N GLN A 801 33.36 -23.79 37.88
CA GLN A 801 33.78 -25.01 38.60
C GLN A 801 34.93 -24.72 39.58
N LEU A 802 35.92 -23.91 39.18
CA LEU A 802 37.04 -23.51 40.05
C LEU A 802 36.57 -22.72 41.27
N GLU A 803 35.64 -21.78 41.10
CA GLU A 803 35.09 -21.01 42.22
C GLU A 803 34.26 -21.88 43.17
N SER A 804 33.46 -22.81 42.63
CA SER A 804 32.76 -23.82 43.43
C SER A 804 33.75 -24.73 44.20
N LEU A 805 34.85 -25.12 43.55
CA LEU A 805 35.91 -25.91 44.18
C LEU A 805 36.57 -25.12 45.32
N ARG A 806 37.00 -23.88 45.06
CA ARG A 806 37.66 -23.03 46.06
C ARG A 806 36.78 -22.80 47.28
N LYS A 807 35.49 -22.53 47.09
CA LYS A 807 34.52 -22.41 48.19
C LYS A 807 34.43 -23.68 49.05
N ARG A 808 34.41 -24.85 48.42
CA ARG A 808 34.36 -26.15 49.12
C ARG A 808 35.66 -26.45 49.88
N LEU A 809 36.81 -26.06 49.35
CA LEU A 809 38.12 -26.38 49.93
C LEU A 809 38.63 -25.33 50.94
N ALA A 810 38.00 -24.15 51.02
CA ALA A 810 38.49 -22.99 51.78
C ALA A 810 38.72 -23.22 53.28
N ALA A 811 38.03 -24.19 53.90
CA ALA A 811 38.11 -24.45 55.34
C ALA A 811 39.11 -25.55 55.75
N ASN A 812 39.71 -26.27 54.80
CA ASN A 812 40.55 -27.43 55.10
C ASN A 812 42.01 -27.20 54.66
N ALA A 813 42.92 -27.14 55.65
CA ALA A 813 44.35 -26.93 55.45
C ALA A 813 45.02 -28.01 54.56
N GLN A 814 44.46 -29.22 54.50
CA GLN A 814 44.92 -30.31 53.64
C GLN A 814 44.92 -29.93 52.16
N TYR A 815 43.98 -29.09 51.71
CA TYR A 815 43.79 -28.78 50.30
C TYR A 815 44.41 -27.45 49.86
N LYS A 816 45.29 -26.87 50.69
CA LYS A 816 45.93 -25.57 50.42
C LYS A 816 46.72 -25.56 49.10
N SER A 817 47.43 -26.65 48.78
CA SER A 817 48.18 -26.78 47.53
C SER A 817 47.27 -26.81 46.30
N ILE A 818 46.14 -27.52 46.37
CA ILE A 818 45.10 -27.55 45.33
C ILE A 818 44.47 -26.17 45.16
N ALA A 819 44.17 -25.48 46.26
CA ALA A 819 43.59 -24.14 46.23
C ALA A 819 44.54 -23.11 45.57
N THR A 820 45.86 -23.18 45.86
CA THR A 820 46.86 -22.32 45.22
C THR A 820 46.99 -22.63 43.72
N ALA A 821 47.05 -23.90 43.34
CA ALA A 821 47.11 -24.31 41.93
C ALA A 821 45.83 -23.89 41.16
N ALA A 822 44.65 -24.00 41.79
CA ALA A 822 43.39 -23.51 41.24
C ALA A 822 43.38 -21.98 41.04
N GLU A 823 43.96 -21.21 41.97
CA GLU A 823 44.09 -19.75 41.82
C GLU A 823 45.05 -19.38 40.67
N GLN A 824 46.18 -20.06 40.56
CA GLN A 824 47.14 -19.84 39.47
C GLN A 824 46.53 -20.18 38.10
N LEU A 825 45.78 -21.28 38.02
CA LEU A 825 45.02 -21.64 36.82
C LEU A 825 43.99 -20.56 36.48
N GLY A 826 43.24 -20.06 37.49
CA GLY A 826 42.29 -18.96 37.32
C GLY A 826 42.94 -17.68 36.75
N LYS A 827 44.13 -17.30 37.22
CA LYS A 827 44.88 -16.15 36.69
C LYS A 827 45.29 -16.34 35.22
N LYS A 828 45.81 -17.53 34.88
CA LYS A 828 46.16 -17.86 33.49
C LYS A 828 44.95 -17.82 32.56
N MET A 829 43.81 -18.35 33.00
CA MET A 829 42.54 -18.31 32.27
C MET A 829 42.03 -16.88 32.03
N THR A 830 42.08 -16.02 33.05
CA THR A 830 41.63 -14.63 32.92
C THR A 830 42.45 -13.85 31.91
N SER A 831 43.77 -14.06 31.84
CA SER A 831 44.63 -13.42 30.83
C SER A 831 44.15 -13.72 29.40
N VAL A 832 43.79 -14.97 29.12
CA VAL A 832 43.29 -15.39 27.80
C VAL A 832 41.91 -14.80 27.53
N GLU A 833 40.99 -14.87 28.50
CA GLU A 833 39.65 -14.29 28.33
C GLU A 833 39.70 -12.78 28.05
N GLU A 834 40.45 -12.01 28.84
CA GLU A 834 40.54 -10.55 28.69
C GLU A 834 41.24 -10.12 27.39
N ALA A 835 42.00 -11.02 26.75
CA ALA A 835 42.54 -10.80 25.42
C ALA A 835 41.51 -11.08 24.31
N LEU A 836 40.64 -12.08 24.50
CA LEU A 836 39.62 -12.49 23.53
C LEU A 836 38.35 -11.62 23.59
N ILE A 837 37.88 -11.24 24.78
CA ILE A 837 36.64 -10.48 25.01
C ILE A 837 36.82 -9.40 26.10
N GLN A 838 36.11 -8.28 26.00
CA GLN A 838 36.14 -7.24 27.03
C GLN A 838 35.23 -7.62 28.22
N ALA A 839 35.81 -8.19 29.27
CA ALA A 839 35.06 -8.69 30.43
C ALA A 839 34.42 -7.59 31.31
N LYS A 840 34.82 -6.32 31.14
CA LYS A 840 34.30 -5.20 31.94
C LYS A 840 33.05 -4.54 31.36
N SER A 841 32.77 -4.73 30.07
CA SER A 841 31.63 -4.09 29.41
C SER A 841 30.31 -4.71 29.85
N LYS A 842 29.39 -3.85 30.31
CA LYS A 842 28.04 -4.20 30.78
C LYS A 842 26.94 -3.36 30.14
N SER A 843 27.27 -2.22 29.53
CA SER A 843 26.38 -1.36 28.75
C SER A 843 26.99 -1.04 27.37
N SER A 844 26.14 -0.59 26.43
CA SER A 844 26.48 -0.36 25.03
C SER A 844 27.64 0.62 24.82
N GLU A 845 27.82 1.62 25.69
CA GLU A 845 28.85 2.66 25.58
C GLU A 845 30.09 2.42 26.47
N ASP A 846 30.11 1.35 27.28
CA ASP A 846 31.30 0.97 28.06
C ASP A 846 32.57 0.77 27.21
N PRO A 847 32.51 0.35 25.94
CA PRO A 847 33.68 0.24 25.09
C PRO A 847 34.45 1.55 24.86
N LEU A 848 33.85 2.72 25.13
CA LEU A 848 34.55 4.00 25.17
C LEU A 848 35.51 4.09 26.37
N ASN A 849 35.16 3.46 27.49
CA ASN A 849 35.98 3.38 28.69
C ASN A 849 36.95 2.18 28.66
N TYR A 850 36.53 1.09 28.04
CA TYR A 850 37.26 -0.18 28.01
C TYR A 850 37.42 -0.69 26.58
N PRO A 851 38.62 -0.60 25.97
CA PRO A 851 38.80 -0.92 24.56
C PRO A 851 38.31 -2.32 24.16
N ILE A 852 37.66 -2.42 23.01
CA ILE A 852 37.23 -3.71 22.44
C ILE A 852 38.41 -4.68 22.23
N ARG A 853 38.10 -5.98 22.31
CA ARG A 853 39.09 -7.06 22.24
C ARG A 853 39.04 -7.83 20.92
N LEU A 854 39.82 -8.89 20.78
CA LEU A 854 40.08 -9.54 19.50
C LEU A 854 38.81 -10.06 18.80
N SER A 855 37.86 -10.63 19.54
CA SER A 855 36.59 -11.11 18.96
C SER A 855 35.76 -9.97 18.36
N GLU A 856 35.58 -8.87 19.09
CA GLU A 856 34.84 -7.70 18.59
C GLU A 856 35.57 -6.99 17.44
N LYS A 857 36.91 -6.97 17.41
CA LYS A 857 37.67 -6.45 16.27
C LYS A 857 37.45 -7.27 15.00
N LEU A 858 37.33 -8.60 15.13
CA LEU A 858 36.95 -9.46 14.01
C LEU A 858 35.50 -9.21 13.57
N MET A 859 34.57 -8.97 14.49
CA MET A 859 33.20 -8.57 14.13
C MET A 859 33.14 -7.22 13.39
N ALA A 860 33.98 -6.26 13.80
CA ALA A 860 34.11 -4.99 13.10
C ALA A 860 34.65 -5.19 11.67
N LEU A 861 35.66 -6.05 11.51
CA LEU A 861 36.18 -6.41 10.20
C LEU A 861 35.13 -7.12 9.34
N HIS A 862 34.30 -8.02 9.91
CA HIS A 862 33.18 -8.63 9.20
C HIS A 862 32.23 -7.56 8.64
N SER A 863 31.88 -6.57 9.48
CA SER A 863 31.02 -5.43 9.07
C SER A 863 31.66 -4.60 7.95
N THR A 864 32.98 -4.41 7.98
CA THR A 864 33.73 -3.76 6.88
C THR A 864 33.68 -4.58 5.60
N VAL A 865 33.96 -5.89 5.68
CA VAL A 865 33.96 -6.81 4.53
C VAL A 865 32.60 -6.85 3.86
N GLU A 866 31.51 -6.83 4.64
CA GLU A 866 30.14 -6.83 4.12
C GLU A 866 29.53 -5.44 3.93
N SER A 867 30.31 -4.35 3.96
CA SER A 867 29.76 -2.99 3.87
C SER A 867 29.12 -2.64 2.51
N ALA A 868 29.52 -3.33 1.44
CA ALA A 868 28.94 -3.23 0.10
C ALA A 868 29.00 -4.59 -0.61
N ASP A 869 28.19 -4.82 -1.64
CA ASP A 869 28.39 -5.96 -2.54
C ASP A 869 29.58 -5.67 -3.46
N ALA A 870 30.77 -6.12 -3.05
CA ALA A 870 32.05 -5.92 -3.73
C ALA A 870 33.07 -6.96 -3.25
N ALA A 871 34.19 -7.12 -3.97
CA ALA A 871 35.32 -7.90 -3.49
C ALA A 871 35.94 -7.25 -2.25
N PRO A 872 36.45 -8.02 -1.26
CA PRO A 872 37.16 -7.45 -0.13
C PRO A 872 38.40 -6.68 -0.57
N THR A 873 38.69 -5.59 0.14
CA THR A 873 39.92 -4.83 -0.06
C THR A 873 41.13 -5.64 0.39
N GLN A 874 42.31 -5.34 -0.16
CA GLN A 874 43.57 -5.96 0.25
C GLN A 874 43.79 -5.81 1.78
N GLN A 875 43.50 -4.63 2.34
CA GLN A 875 43.60 -4.37 3.77
C GLN A 875 42.66 -5.24 4.60
N SER A 876 41.51 -5.64 4.06
CA SER A 876 40.60 -6.54 4.78
C SER A 876 41.25 -7.92 5.01
N TYR A 877 42.00 -8.42 4.02
CA TYR A 877 42.76 -9.67 4.17
C TYR A 877 43.93 -9.51 5.15
N GLU A 878 44.69 -8.41 5.06
CA GLU A 878 45.83 -8.16 5.94
C GLU A 878 45.40 -8.03 7.41
N VAL A 879 44.33 -7.27 7.69
CA VAL A 879 43.78 -7.14 9.03
C VAL A 879 43.22 -8.47 9.53
N PHE A 880 42.58 -9.26 8.66
CA PHE A 880 42.14 -10.61 9.03
C PHE A 880 43.33 -11.48 9.44
N GLN A 881 44.41 -11.52 8.66
CA GLN A 881 45.59 -12.31 8.99
C GLN A 881 46.22 -11.88 10.32
N GLU A 882 46.33 -10.57 10.57
CA GLU A 882 46.86 -10.05 11.83
C GLU A 882 45.98 -10.44 13.04
N LEU A 883 44.68 -10.17 12.97
CA LEU A 883 43.76 -10.44 14.08
C LEU A 883 43.56 -11.94 14.30
N SER A 884 43.45 -12.71 13.22
CA SER A 884 43.33 -14.18 13.25
C SER A 884 44.56 -14.82 13.87
N GLY A 885 45.77 -14.35 13.52
CA GLY A 885 47.02 -14.79 14.13
C GLY A 885 47.07 -14.49 15.64
N LYS A 886 46.63 -13.30 16.06
CA LYS A 886 46.53 -12.94 17.49
C LYS A 886 45.55 -13.83 18.25
N VAL A 887 44.39 -14.13 17.65
CA VAL A 887 43.42 -15.07 18.23
C VAL A 887 44.01 -16.48 18.30
N GLU A 888 44.69 -16.96 17.26
CA GLU A 888 45.33 -18.28 17.28
C GLU A 888 46.34 -18.41 18.43
N GLY A 889 47.14 -17.36 18.68
CA GLY A 889 48.07 -17.32 19.81
C GLY A 889 47.35 -17.52 21.16
N GLN A 890 46.21 -16.87 21.36
CA GLN A 890 45.39 -17.03 22.57
C GLN A 890 44.72 -18.41 22.66
N LEU A 891 44.25 -18.96 21.53
CA LEU A 891 43.68 -20.31 21.48
C LEU A 891 44.74 -21.39 21.76
N ALA A 892 45.97 -21.21 21.26
CA ALA A 892 47.09 -22.09 21.56
C ALA A 892 47.45 -22.06 23.05
N GLN A 893 47.49 -20.87 23.64
CA GLN A 893 47.69 -20.71 25.09
C GLN A 893 46.57 -21.38 25.89
N TRP A 894 45.31 -21.25 25.46
CA TRP A 894 44.19 -21.95 26.09
C TRP A 894 44.35 -23.48 26.05
N ARG A 895 44.70 -24.03 24.88
CA ARG A 895 44.96 -25.48 24.74
C ARG A 895 46.12 -25.95 25.61
N GLU A 896 47.17 -25.14 25.78
CA GLU A 896 48.27 -25.45 26.68
C GLU A 896 47.82 -25.46 28.15
N ILE A 897 47.04 -24.45 28.58
CA ILE A 897 46.45 -24.39 29.93
C ILE A 897 45.61 -25.64 30.21
N VAL A 898 44.78 -26.07 29.25
CA VAL A 898 43.93 -27.26 29.39
C VAL A 898 44.76 -28.55 29.45
N SER A 899 45.73 -28.71 28.55
CA SER A 899 46.50 -29.95 28.43
C SER A 899 47.56 -30.13 29.52
N LYS A 900 48.11 -29.05 30.08
CA LYS A 900 49.16 -29.08 31.11
C LYS A 900 48.62 -28.68 32.48
N ASP A 901 48.17 -27.44 32.64
CA ASP A 901 47.86 -26.86 33.95
C ASP A 901 46.61 -27.50 34.58
N LEU A 902 45.53 -27.65 33.81
CA LEU A 902 44.31 -28.32 34.26
C LEU A 902 44.55 -29.82 34.50
N ALA A 903 45.33 -30.48 33.64
CA ALA A 903 45.69 -31.89 33.81
C ALA A 903 46.47 -32.12 35.11
N ALA A 904 47.47 -31.28 35.39
CA ALA A 904 48.24 -31.32 36.63
C ALA A 904 47.36 -31.07 37.87
N LEU A 905 46.48 -30.05 37.82
CA LEU A 905 45.53 -29.79 38.90
C LEU A 905 44.60 -30.99 39.14
N ASN A 906 44.07 -31.58 38.07
CA ASN A 906 43.21 -32.76 38.15
C ASN A 906 43.95 -33.98 38.73
N GLU A 907 45.25 -34.14 38.46
CA GLU A 907 46.05 -35.20 39.08
C GLU A 907 46.22 -34.98 40.59
N MET A 908 46.49 -33.74 41.02
CA MET A 908 46.53 -33.40 42.45
C MET A 908 45.18 -33.68 43.12
N MET A 909 44.08 -33.31 42.47
CA MET A 909 42.72 -33.55 42.97
C MET A 909 42.41 -35.05 43.08
N ARG A 910 42.81 -35.88 42.11
CA ARG A 910 42.65 -37.34 42.20
C ARG A 910 43.40 -37.95 43.38
N LYS A 911 44.64 -37.51 43.63
CA LYS A 911 45.46 -38.01 44.76
C LYS A 911 44.79 -37.75 46.11
N GLU A 912 44.04 -36.67 46.21
CA GLU A 912 43.34 -36.24 47.43
C GLU A 912 41.84 -36.59 47.44
N ASN A 913 41.37 -37.46 46.53
CA ASN A 913 39.96 -37.87 46.37
C ASN A 913 38.97 -36.70 46.17
N VAL A 914 39.41 -35.63 45.53
CA VAL A 914 38.58 -34.47 45.16
C VAL A 914 38.03 -34.64 43.74
N PRO A 915 36.72 -34.43 43.48
CA PRO A 915 36.15 -34.56 42.14
C PRO A 915 36.81 -33.63 41.12
N VAL A 916 37.33 -34.21 40.02
CA VAL A 916 38.08 -33.48 38.98
C VAL A 916 37.23 -32.48 38.20
N LEU A 917 37.91 -31.49 37.63
CA LEU A 917 37.32 -30.48 36.77
C LEU A 917 37.34 -30.93 35.31
N SER A 918 36.40 -30.43 34.52
CA SER A 918 36.34 -30.73 33.09
C SER A 918 36.04 -29.48 32.27
N VAL A 919 36.58 -29.44 31.06
CA VAL A 919 36.20 -28.43 30.07
C VAL A 919 34.99 -28.96 29.33
N ALA A 920 33.95 -28.13 29.22
CA ALA A 920 32.81 -28.48 28.38
C ALA A 920 33.31 -28.74 26.95
N PRO A 921 32.83 -29.80 26.28
CA PRO A 921 33.17 -30.00 24.87
C PRO A 921 32.82 -28.73 24.08
N ALA A 922 33.66 -28.38 23.12
CA ALA A 922 33.34 -27.28 22.20
C ALA A 922 31.98 -27.58 21.58
N ALA A 923 31.12 -26.57 21.49
CA ALA A 923 29.91 -26.70 20.69
C ALA A 923 30.32 -27.11 19.27
N PRO A 924 29.59 -28.01 18.60
CA PRO A 924 29.93 -28.40 17.24
C PRO A 924 29.97 -27.13 16.37
N THR A 925 31.14 -26.84 15.78
CA THR A 925 31.31 -25.73 14.85
C THR A 925 30.29 -25.90 13.71
N PRO A 926 29.48 -24.89 13.35
CA PRO A 926 28.58 -25.01 12.22
C PRO A 926 29.40 -25.37 10.98
N ALA A 927 29.08 -26.52 10.37
CA ALA A 927 29.95 -27.26 9.45
C ALA A 927 30.72 -26.33 8.48
N ALA A 928 32.05 -26.43 8.47
CA ALA A 928 32.91 -25.70 7.54
C ALA A 928 32.55 -26.08 6.09
N ALA A 929 32.31 -25.09 5.22
CA ALA A 929 32.30 -25.34 3.77
C ALA A 929 33.77 -25.56 3.37
N THR A 930 34.14 -26.81 3.11
CA THR A 930 35.45 -27.12 2.55
C THR A 930 35.51 -26.52 1.15
N SER A 931 36.31 -25.46 0.96
CA SER A 931 36.67 -24.99 -0.39
C SER A 931 37.40 -26.11 -1.14
N PRO A 932 37.14 -26.31 -2.45
CA PRO A 932 37.90 -27.26 -3.25
C PRO A 932 39.33 -26.73 -3.38
N SER A 933 40.31 -27.53 -2.96
CA SER A 933 41.72 -27.23 -3.19
C SER A 933 41.96 -27.07 -4.69
N ALA A 934 42.43 -25.90 -5.11
CA ALA A 934 42.97 -25.70 -6.44
C ALA A 934 44.16 -26.65 -6.63
N GLY A 935 43.94 -27.74 -7.37
CA GLY A 935 45.00 -28.64 -7.81
C GLY A 935 45.88 -27.89 -8.80
N ALA A 936 47.12 -27.61 -8.40
CA ALA A 936 48.16 -27.13 -9.29
C ALA A 936 48.47 -28.22 -10.33
N SER A 937 48.02 -28.04 -11.57
CA SER A 937 48.48 -28.82 -12.71
C SER A 937 49.73 -28.18 -13.32
N ALA A 938 50.88 -28.86 -13.17
CA ALA A 938 52.09 -28.61 -13.96
C ALA A 938 52.05 -29.40 -15.29
N PRO A 939 52.84 -29.02 -16.31
CA PRO A 939 52.42 -29.04 -17.71
C PRO A 939 52.82 -30.31 -18.46
N ALA A 940 52.02 -30.69 -19.47
CA ALA A 940 52.38 -31.69 -20.47
C ALA A 940 52.56 -31.02 -21.85
N GLN A 941 53.80 -30.92 -22.28
CA GLN A 941 54.18 -30.81 -23.69
C GLN A 941 53.84 -32.13 -24.42
N ARG A 942 53.11 -32.08 -25.54
CA ARG A 942 53.60 -32.44 -26.90
C ARG A 942 52.48 -32.65 -27.93
N ALA A 943 52.74 -32.07 -29.10
CA ALA A 943 52.57 -32.56 -30.48
C ALA A 943 51.18 -32.63 -31.15
N LEU A 944 51.00 -31.72 -32.12
CA LEU A 944 50.68 -31.97 -33.54
C LEU A 944 49.94 -33.28 -33.89
N GLN A 945 48.65 -33.16 -34.21
CA GLN A 945 48.08 -33.32 -35.57
C GLN A 945 46.65 -32.78 -35.61
#